data_AF-A0A1R1IJC2-F1
#
_entry.id   AF-A0A1R1IJC2-F1
#
_cell.length_a   1.000
_cell.length_b   1.000
_cell.length_c   1.000
_cell.angle_alpha   90.00
_cell.angle_beta   90.00
_cell.angle_gamma   90.00
#
_symmetry.space_group_name_H-M   'P 1'
#
loop_
_entity.id
_entity.type
_entity.pdbx_description
1 polymer ?
#
loop_
_entity_poly.entity_id
_entity_poly.type
_entity_poly.pdbx_seq_one_letter_code
_entity_poly.pdbx_strand_id
1 'polypeptide(L)'
;MKRIGAGLAALLTATLGIVALPQTEAAAEVDVYTTPGIHLLNGREWRTSCEPYSSTVDRCRAEIKATVVKVEAGQFVEVTDWAFNNLTYKPSPRSNWKGNPLGEAGDYVIDGRQWRTECDTAQTGNNACRSYILTTVYGVKTMTPRTYEQSNQWVFNNIVRFSVAPPPTVPPKPTFCNAAPLPAGFALTDTGRPYVIKAPYTPVDMYNPTSISNFIRNTSRASNDATTAKAREDQKCLALLAAGHLMNGSETTRNAAGEIVRWFPYMFRFSANPTTDDLTAPWHSGLAQGGVLTTFTLLTDLTGDRSWLTRGAETFRSFEVPVSEPGGILNRDTEHGFLWFEEYPTTKNGQPLPTTVLNGHLEALIGLNLWHRRMVAEQSAGRTPVSQPAEIKALVDEALSTLEPMLNVHEVDIDGGTLTSYDAVRGYPAAPLRVNGPSTLKVTSAALNNKAVTLPRTSDTWDRDAYLVNGTFATVKDGMPEGWTRLGSSTYSGPTGGYYRIRSGGNAWQGLEFGWAENPDKGIPSSWLQDVAGKPMTLTMRASISYPSGKAGASGRIALYEQCGADVKLHYENVLRGSGQWADYTFGFNAPKAGCNLRVQFMVSPYNRDDTVFLLDDVQLSSQQTIGSSLKPAYDLKVYRTPENILSLTGSGRATVQAHYNGRWQDFATVDLTAERVDIVIPERFTGRNIHLGYHETHVGELMALYRAFPQHGYLLEYAQRWAPMAPSVHHTVPKPTTTTSRVGTSTMSIESVIDEAYEYPLVDQFTGLPYEELEMLDELAKPAK
;
A
#
# COMPACT_ATOMS: atom_id res chain seq x y z
N MET A 1 12.57 74.45 -19.12
CA MET A 1 12.98 75.25 -17.94
C MET A 1 12.55 74.47 -16.71
N LYS A 2 13.33 74.04 -15.71
CA LYS A 2 14.75 74.00 -15.30
C LYS A 2 14.84 72.64 -14.53
N ARG A 3 15.73 71.68 -14.83
CA ARG A 3 17.14 71.54 -14.35
C ARG A 3 17.19 71.45 -12.81
N ILE A 4 17.75 70.44 -12.10
CA ILE A 4 19.00 69.62 -12.15
C ILE A 4 18.82 68.52 -11.06
N GLY A 5 19.47 67.34 -10.98
CA GLY A 5 20.63 66.71 -11.64
C GLY A 5 20.75 65.26 -11.11
N ALA A 6 21.21 64.31 -11.93
CA ALA A 6 22.60 63.82 -12.02
C ALA A 6 22.93 62.78 -10.91
N GLY A 7 23.48 61.59 -11.20
CA GLY A 7 23.94 61.01 -12.45
C GLY A 7 24.61 59.65 -12.24
N LEU A 8 24.92 59.01 -13.38
CA LEU A 8 25.91 57.97 -13.66
C LEU A 8 26.01 56.71 -12.77
N ALA A 9 25.87 55.55 -13.42
CA ALA A 9 26.73 54.40 -13.15
C ALA A 9 27.01 53.62 -14.44
N ALA A 10 28.28 53.31 -14.65
CA ALA A 10 28.90 52.77 -15.85
C ALA A 10 28.75 51.26 -15.98
N LEU A 11 28.77 50.78 -17.22
CA LEU A 11 29.01 49.39 -17.61
C LEU A 11 30.42 48.94 -17.19
N LEU A 12 30.52 47.73 -16.64
CA LEU A 12 31.74 46.91 -16.65
C LEU A 12 31.37 45.42 -16.55
N THR A 13 31.62 44.68 -17.62
CA THR A 13 31.66 43.21 -17.67
C THR A 13 33.09 42.74 -17.37
N ALA A 14 33.27 41.81 -16.41
CA ALA A 14 34.23 40.70 -16.47
C ALA A 14 34.26 39.87 -15.16
N THR A 15 33.93 38.58 -15.31
CA THR A 15 34.41 37.36 -14.63
C THR A 15 35.28 37.45 -13.36
N LEU A 16 34.88 36.75 -12.29
CA LEU A 16 35.63 35.68 -11.56
C LEU A 16 35.06 35.45 -10.15
N GLY A 17 34.97 34.18 -9.74
CA GLY A 17 34.94 33.80 -8.32
C GLY A 17 33.76 32.92 -7.93
N ILE A 18 33.93 31.60 -8.08
CA ILE A 18 33.20 30.61 -7.29
C ILE A 18 33.55 30.88 -5.83
N VAL A 19 32.65 31.55 -5.11
CA VAL A 19 32.54 31.42 -3.66
C VAL A 19 31.32 30.53 -3.47
N ALA A 20 31.55 29.31 -2.98
CA ALA A 20 30.48 28.42 -2.55
C ALA A 20 29.67 29.17 -1.49
N LEU A 21 28.50 29.69 -1.88
CA LEU A 21 27.50 30.11 -0.92
C LEU A 21 26.98 28.84 -0.26
N PRO A 22 26.95 28.78 1.08
CA PRO A 22 26.44 27.61 1.78
C PRO A 22 25.00 27.35 1.33
N GLN A 23 24.69 26.08 1.10
CA GLN A 23 23.30 25.62 0.89
C GLN A 23 22.48 26.14 2.07
N THR A 24 21.57 27.09 1.81
CA THR A 24 20.55 27.45 2.78
C THR A 24 19.61 26.26 2.89
N GLU A 25 19.68 25.55 4.02
CA GLU A 25 18.66 24.64 4.48
C GLU A 25 17.27 25.28 4.31
N ALA A 26 16.27 24.48 3.96
CA ALA A 26 14.88 24.91 3.93
C ALA A 26 14.55 25.58 5.27
N ALA A 27 14.26 26.88 5.25
CA ALA A 27 13.90 27.61 6.45
C ALA A 27 12.65 26.98 7.06
N ALA A 28 12.75 26.55 8.32
CA ALA A 28 11.62 26.08 9.09
C ALA A 28 10.46 27.10 8.97
N GLU A 29 9.24 26.61 8.77
CA GLU A 29 8.02 27.44 8.77
C GLU A 29 8.00 28.28 10.06
N VAL A 30 7.83 29.61 9.93
CA VAL A 30 7.92 30.53 11.07
C VAL A 30 6.84 30.22 12.10
N ASP A 31 7.26 29.90 13.32
CA ASP A 31 6.33 29.75 14.45
C ASP A 31 5.82 31.12 14.91
N VAL A 32 4.68 31.52 14.35
CA VAL A 32 4.00 32.79 14.65
C VAL A 32 3.64 32.94 16.12
N TYR A 33 3.61 31.87 16.92
CA TYR A 33 3.26 31.95 18.33
C TYR A 33 4.42 32.35 19.24
N THR A 34 5.66 32.21 18.80
CA THR A 34 6.86 32.45 19.64
C THR A 34 7.93 33.33 19.01
N THR A 35 7.81 33.62 17.71
CA THR A 35 8.75 34.46 16.96
C THR A 35 8.28 35.92 17.00
N PRO A 36 9.00 36.87 17.63
CA PRO A 36 8.62 38.28 17.60
C PRO A 36 8.58 38.85 16.17
N GLY A 37 7.66 39.78 15.90
CA GLY A 37 7.54 40.47 14.61
C GLY A 37 6.15 40.34 13.97
N ILE A 38 6.04 40.86 12.76
CA ILE A 38 4.85 40.68 11.90
C ILE A 38 5.16 39.60 10.88
N HIS A 39 4.27 38.62 10.77
CA HIS A 39 4.43 37.44 9.93
C HIS A 39 3.21 37.26 9.03
N LEU A 40 3.40 36.77 7.82
CA LEU A 40 2.32 36.32 6.94
C LEU A 40 2.35 34.80 6.88
N LEU A 41 1.35 34.15 7.45
CA LEU A 41 1.24 32.69 7.48
C LEU A 41 -0.19 32.27 7.11
N ASN A 42 -0.32 31.37 6.13
CA ASN A 42 -1.61 30.88 5.63
C ASN A 42 -2.59 31.99 5.21
N GLY A 43 -2.08 33.06 4.59
CA GLY A 43 -2.89 34.20 4.13
C GLY A 43 -3.41 35.11 5.25
N ARG A 44 -2.90 34.96 6.48
CA ARG A 44 -3.29 35.78 7.63
C ARG A 44 -2.08 36.54 8.16
N GLU A 45 -2.28 37.82 8.47
CA GLU A 45 -1.27 38.64 9.14
C GLU A 45 -1.27 38.33 10.63
N TRP A 46 -0.09 37.99 11.16
CA TRP A 46 0.17 37.72 12.56
C TRP A 46 1.13 38.77 13.12
N ARG A 47 0.95 39.13 14.40
CA ARG A 47 1.86 40.03 15.13
C ARG A 47 2.17 39.42 16.48
N THR A 48 3.45 39.25 16.76
CA THR A 48 3.90 38.60 17.99
C THR A 48 4.92 39.45 18.72
N SER A 49 4.73 39.59 20.03
CA SER A 49 5.65 40.28 20.94
C SER A 49 5.94 39.38 22.13
N CYS A 50 7.20 39.27 22.56
CA CYS A 50 7.58 38.43 23.70
C CYS A 50 8.20 39.27 24.82
N GLU A 51 7.93 38.87 26.06
CA GLU A 51 8.43 39.49 27.29
C GLU A 51 8.79 38.39 28.31
N PRO A 52 9.72 38.62 29.25
CA PRO A 52 9.94 37.71 30.36
C PRO A 52 8.67 37.59 31.21
N TYR A 53 8.19 36.35 31.41
CA TYR A 53 7.09 36.07 32.33
C TYR A 53 7.59 35.76 33.75
N SER A 54 8.73 35.08 33.84
CA SER A 54 9.47 34.86 35.07
C SER A 54 10.97 34.87 34.78
N SER A 55 11.82 34.63 35.79
CA SER A 55 13.27 34.48 35.58
C SER A 55 13.66 33.27 34.72
N THR A 56 12.73 32.36 34.42
CA THR A 56 12.99 31.10 33.70
C THR A 56 12.00 30.82 32.56
N VAL A 57 11.04 31.71 32.30
CA VAL A 57 10.00 31.52 31.30
C VAL A 57 9.75 32.83 30.57
N ASP A 58 9.83 32.80 29.25
CA ASP A 58 9.36 33.88 28.39
C ASP A 58 7.91 33.63 27.97
N ARG A 59 7.12 34.71 27.87
CA ARG A 59 5.77 34.70 27.33
C ARG A 59 5.70 35.55 26.08
N CYS A 60 5.13 34.97 25.03
CA CYS A 60 4.79 35.65 23.80
C CYS A 60 3.29 35.89 23.72
N ARG A 61 2.91 37.05 23.19
CA ARG A 61 1.54 37.40 22.87
C ARG A 61 1.41 37.41 21.36
N ALA A 62 0.55 36.53 20.83
CA ALA A 62 0.25 36.45 19.41
C ALA A 62 -1.08 37.14 19.11
N GLU A 63 -1.07 37.98 18.09
CA GLU A 63 -2.21 38.67 17.51
C GLU A 63 -2.40 38.28 16.08
N ILE A 64 -3.64 38.32 15.65
CA ILE A 64 -4.02 38.05 14.29
C ILE A 64 -4.92 39.16 13.80
N LYS A 65 -4.69 39.61 12.56
CA LYS A 65 -5.54 40.63 11.96
C LYS A 65 -6.87 40.00 11.57
N ALA A 66 -7.94 40.42 12.23
CA ALA A 66 -9.27 39.83 12.08
C ALA A 66 -10.38 40.85 12.35
N THR A 67 -11.55 40.63 11.77
CA THR A 67 -12.78 41.34 12.13
C THR A 67 -13.39 40.71 13.38
N VAL A 68 -13.55 41.50 14.44
CA VAL A 68 -14.19 41.08 15.69
C VAL A 68 -15.37 41.98 16.01
N VAL A 69 -16.40 41.42 16.66
CA VAL A 69 -17.53 42.20 17.18
C VAL A 69 -17.19 42.66 18.60
N LYS A 70 -17.22 43.97 18.85
CA LYS A 70 -17.05 44.60 20.17
C LYS A 70 -18.35 45.27 20.60
N VAL A 71 -18.53 45.46 21.90
CA VAL A 71 -19.59 46.32 22.45
C VAL A 71 -18.96 47.64 22.84
N GLU A 72 -19.28 48.70 22.11
CA GLU A 72 -18.81 50.06 22.39
C GLU A 72 -20.04 50.95 22.67
N ALA A 73 -20.05 51.63 23.83
CA ALA A 73 -21.18 52.45 24.28
C ALA A 73 -22.56 51.74 24.24
N GLY A 74 -22.59 50.42 24.45
CA GLY A 74 -23.81 49.61 24.41
C GLY A 74 -24.27 49.17 23.02
N GLN A 75 -23.50 49.43 21.97
CA GLN A 75 -23.77 49.00 20.59
C GLN A 75 -22.75 47.97 20.11
N PHE A 76 -23.19 47.02 19.29
CA PHE A 76 -22.31 46.07 18.62
C PHE A 76 -21.63 46.75 17.43
N VAL A 77 -20.30 46.76 17.43
CA VAL A 77 -19.46 47.35 16.39
C VAL A 77 -18.50 46.29 15.86
N GLU A 78 -18.43 46.12 14.55
CA GLU A 78 -17.44 45.27 13.91
C GLU A 78 -16.17 46.07 13.62
N VAL A 79 -15.05 45.58 14.15
CA VAL A 79 -13.74 46.22 14.01
C VAL A 79 -12.75 45.23 13.40
N THR A 80 -12.16 45.59 12.27
CA THR A 80 -11.02 44.85 11.70
C THR A 80 -9.71 45.45 12.19
N ASP A 81 -9.06 44.76 13.12
CA ASP A 81 -7.78 45.18 13.68
C ASP A 81 -7.01 43.94 14.19
N TRP A 82 -5.87 44.15 14.84
CA TRP A 82 -5.16 43.13 15.59
C TRP A 82 -6.00 42.63 16.77
N ALA A 83 -6.50 41.41 16.63
CA ALA A 83 -7.21 40.69 17.67
C ALA A 83 -6.25 39.78 18.44
N PHE A 84 -6.42 39.69 19.75
CA PHE A 84 -5.73 38.69 20.57
C PHE A 84 -6.07 37.29 20.06
N ASN A 85 -5.05 36.49 19.74
CA ASN A 85 -5.22 35.10 19.41
C ASN A 85 -4.94 34.22 20.63
N ASN A 86 -3.72 34.33 21.18
CA ASN A 86 -3.32 33.60 22.39
C ASN A 86 -2.04 34.16 23.03
N LEU A 87 -1.79 33.73 24.26
CA LEU A 87 -0.47 33.78 24.88
C LEU A 87 0.26 32.44 24.66
N THR A 88 1.58 32.47 24.52
CA THR A 88 2.42 31.28 24.43
C THR A 88 3.59 31.42 25.39
N TYR A 89 3.67 30.54 26.38
CA TYR A 89 4.85 30.42 27.22
C TYR A 89 5.85 29.53 26.51
N LYS A 90 7.04 30.08 26.24
CA LYS A 90 8.10 29.40 25.49
C LYS A 90 8.56 28.13 26.23
N PRO A 91 9.18 27.18 25.49
CA PRO A 91 9.67 25.92 26.06
C PRO A 91 10.46 26.12 27.37
N SER A 92 9.93 25.58 28.47
CA SER A 92 10.55 25.62 29.80
C SER A 92 10.29 24.31 30.58
N PRO A 93 11.11 23.90 31.56
CA PRO A 93 10.93 22.63 32.24
C PRO A 93 9.54 22.48 32.87
N ARG A 94 8.90 21.31 32.75
CA ARG A 94 7.57 21.06 33.35
C ARG A 94 7.56 21.30 34.86
N SER A 95 8.68 21.10 35.54
CA SER A 95 8.86 21.42 36.96
C SER A 95 8.61 22.90 37.30
N ASN A 96 8.84 23.83 36.36
CA ASN A 96 8.57 25.25 36.57
C ASN A 96 7.08 25.57 36.66
N TRP A 97 6.22 24.62 36.23
CA TRP A 97 4.77 24.77 36.16
C TRP A 97 4.02 23.97 37.22
N LYS A 98 4.74 23.32 38.14
CA LYS A 98 4.13 22.55 39.22
C LYS A 98 3.22 23.45 40.08
N GLY A 99 1.97 23.05 40.25
CA GLY A 99 0.91 23.79 40.94
C GLY A 99 0.40 25.02 40.19
N ASN A 100 0.83 25.25 38.95
CA ASN A 100 0.33 26.33 38.12
C ASN A 100 -0.80 25.81 37.19
N PRO A 101 -2.03 26.33 37.31
CA PRO A 101 -3.18 25.89 36.50
C PRO A 101 -3.00 26.00 34.98
N LEU A 102 -2.04 26.78 34.49
CA LEU A 102 -1.76 26.92 33.06
C LEU A 102 -0.94 25.76 32.49
N GLY A 103 -0.21 25.02 33.35
CA GLY A 103 0.65 23.91 32.98
C GLY A 103 0.26 22.56 33.60
N GLU A 104 -0.92 22.49 34.21
CA GLU A 104 -1.51 21.26 34.76
C GLU A 104 -2.92 21.07 34.20
N ALA A 105 -3.26 19.83 33.85
CA ALA A 105 -4.57 19.54 33.29
C ALA A 105 -5.66 19.59 34.38
N GLY A 106 -6.80 20.20 34.09
CA GLY A 106 -7.91 20.34 35.03
C GLY A 106 -8.86 21.48 34.69
N ASP A 107 -9.98 21.53 35.42
CA ASP A 107 -10.90 22.65 35.43
C ASP A 107 -10.66 23.50 36.70
N TYR A 108 -10.52 24.82 36.54
CA TYR A 108 -10.13 25.74 37.60
C TYR A 108 -11.06 26.95 37.67
N VAL A 109 -11.18 27.55 38.86
CA VAL A 109 -11.78 28.87 39.04
C VAL A 109 -10.69 29.81 39.53
N ILE A 110 -10.32 30.79 38.72
CA ILE A 110 -9.25 31.75 38.99
C ILE A 110 -9.82 33.14 38.83
N ASP A 111 -9.76 33.95 39.88
CA ASP A 111 -10.31 35.31 39.94
C ASP A 111 -11.78 35.38 39.49
N GLY A 112 -12.58 34.38 39.89
CA GLY A 112 -14.00 34.28 39.56
C GLY A 112 -14.30 33.85 38.12
N ARG A 113 -13.30 33.54 37.31
CA ARG A 113 -13.45 33.05 35.93
C ARG A 113 -13.21 31.56 35.86
N GLN A 114 -13.95 30.87 35.01
CA GLN A 114 -13.77 29.43 34.78
C GLN A 114 -12.71 29.21 33.71
N TRP A 115 -11.77 28.32 34.02
CA TRP A 115 -10.65 27.92 33.20
C TRP A 115 -10.64 26.41 32.99
N ARG A 116 -10.19 25.97 31.83
CA ARG A 116 -9.96 24.56 31.51
C ARG A 116 -8.58 24.43 30.90
N THR A 117 -7.74 23.55 31.43
CA THR A 117 -6.44 23.23 30.86
C THR A 117 -6.39 21.77 30.46
N GLU A 118 -5.94 21.50 29.24
CA GLU A 118 -5.65 20.17 28.73
C GLU A 118 -4.14 20.08 28.45
N CYS A 119 -3.54 18.92 28.70
CA CYS A 119 -2.10 18.69 28.48
C CYS A 119 -1.88 17.32 27.84
N ASP A 120 -0.87 17.23 26.96
CA ASP A 120 -0.42 15.97 26.35
C ASP A 120 -1.53 15.15 25.65
N THR A 121 -2.52 15.84 25.08
CA THR A 121 -3.59 15.23 24.29
C THR A 121 -3.28 15.34 22.80
N ALA A 122 -4.02 14.61 21.96
CA ALA A 122 -3.93 14.76 20.50
C ALA A 122 -4.15 16.21 20.03
N GLN A 123 -4.95 16.98 20.77
CA GLN A 123 -5.25 18.38 20.47
C GLN A 123 -4.11 19.33 20.86
N THR A 124 -3.36 19.04 21.91
CA THR A 124 -2.25 19.90 22.39
C THR A 124 -0.89 19.49 21.84
N GLY A 125 -0.74 18.23 21.44
CA GLY A 125 0.56 17.60 21.20
C GLY A 125 1.25 17.20 22.51
N ASN A 126 2.30 16.37 22.40
CA ASN A 126 3.15 15.99 23.54
C ASN A 126 3.98 17.19 24.02
N ASN A 127 4.22 17.29 25.33
CA ASN A 127 4.99 18.36 25.97
C ASN A 127 4.37 19.76 25.83
N ALA A 128 3.04 19.84 25.80
CA ALA A 128 2.34 21.12 25.83
C ALA A 128 1.03 21.02 26.61
N CYS A 129 0.61 22.17 27.14
CA CYS A 129 -0.74 22.39 27.65
C CYS A 129 -1.41 23.52 26.87
N ARG A 130 -2.74 23.43 26.71
CA ARG A 130 -3.59 24.52 26.22
C ARG A 130 -4.62 24.84 27.29
N SER A 131 -4.76 26.12 27.61
CA SER A 131 -5.80 26.60 28.52
C SER A 131 -6.85 27.41 27.77
N TYR A 132 -8.10 27.20 28.15
CA TYR A 132 -9.30 27.83 27.65
C TYR A 132 -9.97 28.59 28.80
N ILE A 133 -10.61 29.71 28.49
CA ILE A 133 -11.39 30.50 29.45
C ILE A 133 -12.85 30.54 29.00
N LEU A 134 -13.77 30.34 29.93
CA LEU A 134 -15.19 30.52 29.64
C LEU A 134 -15.50 32.02 29.66
N THR A 135 -15.83 32.58 28.50
CA THR A 135 -16.15 34.00 28.35
C THR A 135 -17.34 34.20 27.42
N THR A 136 -18.01 35.34 27.55
CA THR A 136 -19.02 35.77 26.58
C THR A 136 -18.33 36.18 25.28
N VAL A 137 -18.74 35.60 24.17
CA VAL A 137 -18.34 35.98 22.81
C VAL A 137 -19.54 36.55 22.07
N TYR A 138 -19.26 37.50 21.16
CA TYR A 138 -20.26 38.15 20.33
C TYR A 138 -20.07 37.73 18.87
N GLY A 139 -21.14 37.24 18.25
CA GLY A 139 -21.15 36.78 16.87
C GLY A 139 -22.28 37.41 16.06
N VAL A 140 -22.19 37.35 14.74
CA VAL A 140 -23.27 37.76 13.83
C VAL A 140 -24.26 36.60 13.69
N LYS A 141 -25.50 36.82 14.09
CA LYS A 141 -26.58 35.82 14.09
C LYS A 141 -27.32 35.75 12.76
N THR A 142 -27.60 36.90 12.13
CA THR A 142 -28.18 36.98 10.79
C THR A 142 -27.47 38.08 10.02
N MET A 143 -27.27 37.89 8.71
CA MET A 143 -26.62 38.90 7.86
C MET A 143 -27.61 39.94 7.31
N THR A 144 -28.88 39.55 7.12
CA THR A 144 -29.93 40.40 6.53
C THR A 144 -31.30 40.11 7.18
N PRO A 145 -31.83 40.99 8.04
CA PRO A 145 -31.16 42.15 8.64
C PRO A 145 -29.97 41.71 9.49
N ARG A 146 -28.95 42.56 9.65
CA ARG A 146 -27.77 42.21 10.45
C ARG A 146 -28.14 42.18 11.93
N THR A 147 -28.06 41.02 12.57
CA THR A 147 -28.31 40.87 14.02
C THR A 147 -27.14 40.17 14.70
N TYR A 148 -26.98 40.41 16.00
CA TYR A 148 -25.88 39.88 16.79
C TYR A 148 -26.42 38.95 17.88
N GLU A 149 -25.59 38.01 18.31
CA GLU A 149 -25.84 37.18 19.47
C GLU A 149 -24.66 37.16 20.42
N GLN A 150 -24.96 36.90 21.68
CA GLN A 150 -23.98 36.65 22.71
C GLN A 150 -24.13 35.21 23.22
N SER A 151 -23.02 34.51 23.41
CA SER A 151 -23.02 33.19 24.04
C SER A 151 -21.77 33.01 24.90
N ASN A 152 -21.87 32.22 25.97
CA ASN A 152 -20.71 31.86 26.76
C ASN A 152 -20.04 30.64 26.12
N GLN A 153 -18.77 30.77 25.75
CA GLN A 153 -18.00 29.72 25.08
C GLN A 153 -16.62 29.58 25.73
N TRP A 154 -16.09 28.36 25.69
CA TRP A 154 -14.70 28.09 26.03
C TRP A 154 -13.82 28.62 24.89
N VAL A 155 -13.15 29.73 25.13
CA VAL A 155 -12.26 30.37 24.15
C VAL A 155 -10.83 30.03 24.50
N PHE A 156 -10.07 29.60 23.50
CA PHE A 156 -8.64 29.33 23.64
C PHE A 156 -7.89 30.60 24.09
N ASN A 157 -7.07 30.47 25.13
CA ASN A 157 -6.39 31.62 25.73
C ASN A 157 -4.87 31.50 25.67
N ASN A 158 -4.30 30.36 26.05
CA ASN A 158 -2.85 30.21 26.11
C ASN A 158 -2.32 28.80 25.84
N ILE A 159 -1.05 28.76 25.44
CA ILE A 159 -0.22 27.55 25.30
C ILE A 159 0.91 27.62 26.32
N VAL A 160 1.13 26.55 27.09
CA VAL A 160 2.41 26.32 27.77
C VAL A 160 3.17 25.26 26.98
N ARG A 161 4.38 25.56 26.55
CA ARG A 161 5.28 24.56 25.95
C ARG A 161 6.30 24.13 26.99
N PHE A 162 6.47 22.83 27.15
CA PHE A 162 7.51 22.29 28.00
C PHE A 162 8.79 22.12 27.19
N SER A 163 9.93 22.56 27.73
CA SER A 163 11.22 22.15 27.21
C SER A 163 11.30 20.65 27.40
N VAL A 164 11.60 19.93 26.33
CA VAL A 164 12.06 18.56 26.46
C VAL A 164 13.24 18.63 27.42
N ALA A 165 13.21 17.88 28.53
CA ALA A 165 14.45 17.65 29.26
C ALA A 165 15.52 17.26 28.22
N PRO A 166 16.81 17.63 28.39
CA PRO A 166 17.84 16.91 27.63
C PRO A 166 17.50 15.44 27.79
N PRO A 167 17.45 14.67 26.68
CA PRO A 167 16.88 13.34 26.73
C PRO A 167 17.47 12.68 27.96
N PRO A 168 16.65 12.12 28.88
CA PRO A 168 17.24 11.23 29.89
C PRO A 168 18.14 10.34 29.07
N THR A 169 19.46 10.30 29.36
CA THR A 169 20.45 9.54 28.58
C THR A 169 19.72 8.29 28.16
N VAL A 170 19.28 8.21 26.89
CA VAL A 170 18.37 7.14 26.51
C VAL A 170 19.21 5.95 26.86
N PRO A 171 18.79 5.10 27.83
CA PRO A 171 19.59 3.95 28.18
C PRO A 171 19.89 3.32 26.82
N PRO A 172 21.16 3.16 26.44
CA PRO A 172 21.50 2.71 25.11
C PRO A 172 20.57 1.54 24.82
N LYS A 173 19.80 1.62 23.70
CA LYS A 173 18.79 0.61 23.38
C LYS A 173 19.38 -0.75 23.74
N PRO A 174 18.71 -1.54 24.59
CA PRO A 174 19.33 -2.72 25.14
C PRO A 174 19.94 -3.54 24.01
N THR A 175 21.23 -3.81 24.11
CA THR A 175 21.96 -4.55 23.08
C THR A 175 21.65 -6.02 23.27
N PHE A 176 20.84 -6.57 22.37
CA PHE A 176 20.53 -8.00 22.34
C PHE A 176 21.58 -8.74 21.50
N CYS A 177 21.92 -9.95 21.92
CA CYS A 177 22.73 -10.89 21.11
C CYS A 177 23.99 -10.25 20.52
N ASN A 178 24.77 -9.54 21.34
CA ASN A 178 26.01 -8.86 20.95
C ASN A 178 25.86 -7.86 19.77
N ALA A 179 24.67 -7.26 19.61
CA ALA A 179 24.33 -6.38 18.49
C ALA A 179 24.48 -7.06 17.12
N ALA A 180 24.08 -8.34 17.05
CA ALA A 180 23.99 -9.12 15.82
C ALA A 180 23.23 -8.35 14.72
N PRO A 181 23.69 -8.41 13.45
CA PRO A 181 22.96 -7.83 12.33
C PRO A 181 21.54 -8.37 12.23
N LEU A 182 20.57 -7.46 12.11
CA LEU A 182 19.17 -7.82 11.92
C LEU A 182 18.88 -8.09 10.43
N PRO A 183 17.91 -8.95 10.10
CA PRO A 183 17.39 -9.04 8.75
C PRO A 183 16.87 -7.68 8.25
N ALA A 184 17.04 -7.41 6.95
CA ALA A 184 16.54 -6.18 6.33
C ALA A 184 15.02 -6.01 6.57
N GLY A 185 14.58 -4.77 6.76
CA GLY A 185 13.17 -4.45 7.05
C GLY A 185 12.69 -4.72 8.48
N PHE A 186 13.54 -5.25 9.37
CA PHE A 186 13.18 -5.54 10.77
C PHE A 186 13.84 -4.59 11.77
N ALA A 187 13.15 -4.36 12.88
CA ALA A 187 13.66 -3.70 14.06
C ALA A 187 13.27 -4.47 15.33
N LEU A 188 13.91 -4.13 16.45
CA LEU A 188 13.60 -4.69 17.77
C LEU A 188 13.00 -3.61 18.67
N THR A 189 11.97 -3.98 19.44
CA THR A 189 11.45 -3.18 20.55
C THR A 189 12.47 -3.13 21.70
N ASP A 190 12.21 -2.30 22.72
CA ASP A 190 13.06 -2.21 23.91
C ASP A 190 13.10 -3.51 24.74
N THR A 191 12.15 -4.42 24.52
CA THR A 191 12.15 -5.76 25.14
C THR A 191 12.79 -6.83 24.24
N GLY A 192 13.24 -6.46 23.04
CA GLY A 192 13.86 -7.36 22.07
C GLY A 192 12.87 -8.09 21.17
N ARG A 193 11.56 -7.77 21.21
CA ARG A 193 10.59 -8.35 20.27
C ARG A 193 10.86 -7.81 18.86
N PRO A 194 11.04 -8.69 17.85
CA PRO A 194 11.18 -8.25 16.47
C PRO A 194 9.84 -7.78 15.90
N TYR A 195 9.89 -6.74 15.09
CA TYR A 195 8.77 -6.21 14.32
C TYR A 195 9.26 -5.67 12.96
N VAL A 196 8.33 -5.50 12.04
CA VAL A 196 8.60 -5.02 10.69
C VAL A 196 8.47 -3.49 10.67
N ILE A 197 9.43 -2.80 10.04
CA ILE A 197 9.52 -1.34 10.13
C ILE A 197 8.38 -0.67 9.35
N LYS A 198 7.95 -1.29 8.26
CA LYS A 198 6.78 -0.91 7.47
C LYS A 198 5.71 -1.96 7.72
N ALA A 199 4.55 -1.54 8.22
CA ALA A 199 3.40 -2.40 8.47
C ALA A 199 2.12 -1.62 8.12
N PRO A 200 1.02 -2.29 7.75
CA PRO A 200 -0.26 -1.64 7.41
C PRO A 200 -1.04 -1.19 8.66
N TYR A 201 -0.51 -1.47 9.85
CA TYR A 201 -1.16 -1.27 11.14
C TYR A 201 -0.29 -0.38 12.01
N THR A 202 -0.91 0.34 12.95
CA THR A 202 -0.23 1.23 13.87
C THR A 202 -0.70 0.98 15.30
N PRO A 203 0.21 0.92 16.29
CA PRO A 203 1.66 1.03 16.14
C PRO A 203 2.30 -0.23 15.52
N VAL A 204 3.32 -0.04 14.68
CA VAL A 204 3.98 -1.12 13.89
C VAL A 204 4.67 -2.17 14.77
N ASP A 205 4.94 -1.83 16.03
CA ASP A 205 5.63 -2.66 16.99
C ASP A 205 4.70 -3.61 17.78
N MET A 206 3.40 -3.66 17.46
CA MET A 206 2.45 -4.62 18.06
C MET A 206 2.86 -6.08 17.82
N TYR A 207 2.39 -6.97 18.71
CA TYR A 207 2.65 -8.41 18.55
C TYR A 207 2.03 -8.90 17.24
N ASN A 208 2.90 -9.46 16.39
CA ASN A 208 2.57 -10.03 15.12
C ASN A 208 3.31 -11.37 15.00
N PRO A 209 2.61 -12.50 15.13
CA PRO A 209 3.25 -13.81 15.14
C PRO A 209 3.97 -14.10 13.83
N THR A 210 3.45 -13.61 12.71
CA THR A 210 4.06 -13.91 11.41
C THR A 210 5.31 -13.08 11.14
N SER A 211 5.33 -11.80 11.52
CA SER A 211 6.55 -11.00 11.52
C SER A 211 7.63 -11.67 12.37
N ILE A 212 7.27 -12.16 13.57
CA ILE A 212 8.22 -12.83 14.46
C ILE A 212 8.71 -14.16 13.85
N SER A 213 7.83 -14.97 13.26
CA SER A 213 8.19 -16.20 12.56
C SER A 213 9.12 -15.95 11.37
N ASN A 214 8.87 -14.90 10.58
CA ASN A 214 9.72 -14.51 9.46
C ASN A 214 11.11 -14.06 9.95
N PHE A 215 11.18 -13.31 11.04
CA PHE A 215 12.44 -12.96 11.68
C PHE A 215 13.24 -14.20 12.12
N ILE A 216 12.59 -15.17 12.75
CA ILE A 216 13.22 -16.44 13.16
C ILE A 216 13.74 -17.21 11.94
N ARG A 217 12.95 -17.29 10.86
CA ARG A 217 13.37 -17.95 9.61
C ARG A 217 14.64 -17.32 9.03
N ASN A 218 14.72 -16.00 8.99
CA ASN A 218 15.87 -15.27 8.46
C ASN A 218 17.12 -15.43 9.30
N THR A 219 16.98 -15.30 10.61
CA THR A 219 18.11 -15.43 11.55
C THR A 219 18.61 -16.87 11.61
N SER A 220 17.71 -17.87 11.52
CA SER A 220 18.10 -19.28 11.36
C SER A 220 18.88 -19.55 10.06
N ARG A 221 18.48 -18.95 8.93
CA ARG A 221 19.23 -19.03 7.66
C ARG A 221 20.59 -18.37 7.77
N ALA A 222 20.64 -17.13 8.23
CA ALA A 222 21.88 -16.39 8.44
C ALA A 222 22.84 -17.14 9.39
N SER A 223 22.31 -17.83 10.40
CA SER A 223 23.08 -18.72 11.28
C SER A 223 23.70 -19.89 10.49
N ASN A 224 22.97 -20.51 9.57
CA ASN A 224 23.50 -21.60 8.76
C ASN A 224 24.63 -21.13 7.84
N ASP A 225 24.44 -19.98 7.19
CA ASP A 225 25.37 -19.38 6.22
C ASP A 225 26.59 -18.69 6.88
N ALA A 226 26.54 -18.46 8.19
CA ALA A 226 27.59 -17.75 8.92
C ALA A 226 28.94 -18.46 8.84
N THR A 227 29.96 -17.76 8.33
CA THR A 227 31.32 -18.28 8.15
C THR A 227 32.13 -18.35 9.45
N THR A 228 31.62 -17.77 10.55
CA THR A 228 32.28 -17.78 11.87
C THR A 228 31.38 -18.35 12.95
N ALA A 229 31.96 -19.04 13.94
CA ALA A 229 31.22 -19.59 15.07
C ALA A 229 30.49 -18.50 15.87
N LYS A 230 31.11 -17.34 16.07
CA LYS A 230 30.50 -16.20 16.76
C LYS A 230 29.26 -15.68 16.02
N ALA A 231 29.36 -15.44 14.71
CA ALA A 231 28.21 -14.97 13.93
C ALA A 231 27.05 -15.99 13.96
N ARG A 232 27.37 -17.28 13.96
CA ARG A 232 26.39 -18.37 14.13
C ARG A 232 25.70 -18.34 15.49
N GLU A 233 26.45 -18.16 16.58
CA GLU A 233 25.92 -18.03 17.94
C GLU A 233 25.05 -16.77 18.10
N ASP A 234 25.50 -15.64 17.54
CA ASP A 234 24.81 -14.36 17.59
C ASP A 234 23.45 -14.43 16.85
N GLN A 235 23.42 -15.03 15.65
CA GLN A 235 22.18 -15.25 14.90
C GLN A 235 21.25 -16.27 15.58
N LYS A 236 21.81 -17.34 16.16
CA LYS A 236 21.05 -18.28 16.98
C LYS A 236 20.41 -17.61 18.20
N CYS A 237 21.13 -16.69 18.85
CA CYS A 237 20.59 -15.91 19.96
C CYS A 237 19.38 -15.06 19.51
N LEU A 238 19.45 -14.40 18.35
CA LEU A 238 18.34 -13.61 17.81
C LEU A 238 17.10 -14.49 17.55
N ALA A 239 17.28 -15.66 16.95
CA ALA A 239 16.20 -16.61 16.71
C ALA A 239 15.53 -17.06 18.03
N LEU A 240 16.33 -17.36 19.06
CA LEU A 240 15.82 -17.76 20.38
C LEU A 240 15.12 -16.62 21.13
N LEU A 241 15.65 -15.39 21.04
CA LEU A 241 15.02 -14.19 21.59
C LEU A 241 13.63 -13.99 20.98
N ALA A 242 13.54 -14.06 19.65
CA ALA A 242 12.29 -13.96 18.91
C ALA A 242 11.33 -15.09 19.26
N ALA A 243 11.83 -16.34 19.41
CA ALA A 243 11.01 -17.48 19.81
C ALA A 243 10.40 -17.31 21.21
N GLY A 244 11.14 -16.72 22.16
CA GLY A 244 10.61 -16.37 23.48
C GLY A 244 9.44 -15.38 23.39
N HIS A 245 9.58 -14.35 22.56
CA HIS A 245 8.49 -13.39 22.31
C HIS A 245 7.29 -14.03 21.59
N LEU A 246 7.54 -14.88 20.60
CA LEU A 246 6.50 -15.63 19.89
C LEU A 246 5.66 -16.44 20.88
N MET A 247 6.31 -17.18 21.79
CA MET A 247 5.63 -18.00 22.80
C MET A 247 4.89 -17.17 23.84
N ASN A 248 5.45 -16.04 24.28
CA ASN A 248 4.80 -15.15 25.25
C ASN A 248 3.49 -14.55 24.74
N GLY A 249 3.35 -14.37 23.42
CA GLY A 249 2.09 -13.92 22.81
C GLY A 249 1.13 -15.05 22.41
N SER A 250 1.51 -16.31 22.63
CA SER A 250 0.64 -17.45 22.32
C SER A 250 -0.39 -17.71 23.42
N GLU A 251 -1.52 -18.30 23.04
CA GLU A 251 -2.57 -18.75 23.95
C GLU A 251 -2.97 -20.20 23.65
N THR A 252 -3.76 -20.81 24.53
CA THR A 252 -4.22 -22.18 24.34
C THR A 252 -5.69 -22.36 24.62
N THR A 253 -6.38 -23.12 23.78
CA THR A 253 -7.76 -23.59 23.99
C THR A 253 -7.81 -25.12 23.96
N ARG A 254 -9.02 -25.69 23.95
CA ARG A 254 -9.25 -27.12 23.68
C ARG A 254 -10.17 -27.29 22.48
N ASN A 255 -9.85 -28.22 21.58
CA ASN A 255 -10.75 -28.61 20.49
C ASN A 255 -11.87 -29.53 21.00
N ALA A 256 -12.78 -29.93 20.11
CA ALA A 256 -13.88 -30.84 20.43
C ALA A 256 -13.43 -32.21 20.97
N ALA A 257 -12.22 -32.67 20.60
CA ALA A 257 -11.61 -33.89 21.12
C ALA A 257 -10.94 -33.71 22.50
N GLY A 258 -10.95 -32.49 23.06
CA GLY A 258 -10.33 -32.16 24.35
C GLY A 258 -8.81 -31.92 24.27
N GLU A 259 -8.23 -31.93 23.07
CA GLU A 259 -6.80 -31.73 22.83
C GLU A 259 -6.43 -30.26 22.94
N ILE A 260 -5.19 -29.98 23.36
CA ILE A 260 -4.69 -28.61 23.48
C ILE A 260 -4.46 -28.05 22.08
N VAL A 261 -5.08 -26.90 21.80
CA VAL A 261 -4.83 -26.11 20.60
C VAL A 261 -4.01 -24.90 21.00
N ARG A 262 -2.87 -24.66 20.35
CA ARG A 262 -2.07 -23.46 20.55
C ARG A 262 -2.31 -22.47 19.43
N TRP A 263 -2.59 -21.24 19.84
CA TRP A 263 -2.91 -20.12 18.95
C TRP A 263 -1.86 -19.03 19.05
N PHE A 264 -1.59 -18.41 17.90
CA PHE A 264 -0.73 -17.25 17.78
C PHE A 264 -1.57 -16.10 17.22
N PRO A 265 -2.23 -15.30 18.09
CA PRO A 265 -3.14 -14.26 17.64
C PRO A 265 -2.41 -13.00 17.17
N TYR A 266 -3.00 -12.30 16.23
CA TYR A 266 -2.67 -10.90 15.97
C TYR A 266 -3.32 -10.01 17.03
N MET A 267 -2.54 -9.08 17.58
CA MET A 267 -2.96 -8.22 18.70
C MET A 267 -3.37 -6.81 18.26
N PHE A 268 -3.83 -6.68 17.01
CA PHE A 268 -4.26 -5.41 16.43
C PHE A 268 -5.55 -5.55 15.63
N ARG A 269 -6.26 -4.44 15.42
CA ARG A 269 -7.43 -4.39 14.55
C ARG A 269 -7.01 -4.44 13.09
N PHE A 270 -7.72 -5.20 12.25
CA PHE A 270 -7.44 -5.29 10.82
C PHE A 270 -8.71 -5.35 9.98
N SER A 271 -8.77 -4.54 8.91
CA SER A 271 -9.86 -4.55 7.92
C SER A 271 -9.40 -5.35 6.70
N ALA A 272 -9.70 -6.65 6.66
CA ALA A 272 -9.29 -7.54 5.58
C ALA A 272 -10.02 -7.25 4.26
N ASN A 273 -11.31 -6.93 4.31
CA ASN A 273 -12.11 -6.64 3.13
C ASN A 273 -13.24 -5.66 3.50
N PRO A 274 -13.57 -4.68 2.64
CA PRO A 274 -14.62 -3.68 2.93
C PRO A 274 -16.03 -4.26 3.10
N THR A 275 -16.26 -5.53 2.74
CA THR A 275 -17.59 -6.17 2.84
C THR A 275 -17.81 -6.99 4.11
N THR A 276 -16.76 -7.17 4.91
CA THR A 276 -16.74 -7.93 6.17
C THR A 276 -16.55 -7.00 7.36
N ASP A 277 -16.87 -7.49 8.55
CA ASP A 277 -16.54 -6.79 9.80
C ASP A 277 -15.02 -6.76 9.99
N ASP A 278 -14.49 -5.71 10.61
CA ASP A 278 -13.08 -5.65 11.00
C ASP A 278 -12.75 -6.76 12.00
N LEU A 279 -11.58 -7.37 11.84
CA LEU A 279 -11.02 -8.30 12.81
C LEU A 279 -10.54 -7.49 14.02
N THR A 280 -11.13 -7.75 15.18
CA THR A 280 -10.72 -7.15 16.45
C THR A 280 -9.77 -8.06 17.19
N ALA A 281 -8.70 -7.49 17.76
CA ALA A 281 -7.76 -8.25 18.57
C ALA A 281 -8.43 -8.92 19.79
N PRO A 282 -8.01 -10.13 20.19
CA PRO A 282 -7.14 -11.04 19.44
C PRO A 282 -7.88 -11.74 18.29
N TRP A 283 -7.21 -11.96 17.16
CA TRP A 283 -7.73 -12.77 16.05
C TRP A 283 -6.66 -13.69 15.46
N HIS A 284 -7.07 -14.82 14.88
CA HIS A 284 -6.18 -15.90 14.42
C HIS A 284 -6.16 -16.02 12.89
N SER A 285 -5.16 -16.72 12.36
CA SER A 285 -4.93 -16.82 10.92
C SER A 285 -4.26 -18.13 10.52
N GLY A 286 -4.78 -18.80 9.50
CA GLY A 286 -4.16 -20.00 8.92
C GLY A 286 -2.73 -19.74 8.43
N LEU A 287 -2.48 -18.55 7.87
CA LEU A 287 -1.15 -18.11 7.44
C LEU A 287 -0.18 -18.09 8.64
N ALA A 288 -0.57 -17.44 9.75
CA ALA A 288 0.26 -17.36 10.95
C ALA A 288 0.56 -18.74 11.53
N GLN A 289 -0.46 -19.60 11.66
CA GLN A 289 -0.31 -20.95 12.19
C GLN A 289 0.63 -21.81 11.33
N GLY A 290 0.56 -21.68 10.00
CA GLY A 290 1.44 -22.39 9.05
C GLY A 290 2.90 -21.91 9.14
N GLY A 291 3.09 -20.59 9.23
CA GLY A 291 4.40 -19.98 9.45
C GLY A 291 5.04 -20.43 10.78
N VAL A 292 4.24 -20.56 11.83
CA VAL A 292 4.69 -21.02 13.15
C VAL A 292 5.05 -22.51 13.16
N LEU A 293 4.30 -23.38 12.48
CA LEU A 293 4.71 -24.80 12.31
C LEU A 293 6.09 -24.93 11.67
N THR A 294 6.36 -24.11 10.65
CA THR A 294 7.69 -24.04 10.03
C THR A 294 8.73 -23.54 11.01
N THR A 295 8.40 -22.51 11.79
CA THR A 295 9.27 -21.91 12.80
C THR A 295 9.70 -22.95 13.85
N PHE A 296 8.78 -23.78 14.34
CA PHE A 296 9.12 -24.79 15.33
C PHE A 296 10.01 -25.90 14.77
N THR A 297 9.85 -26.27 13.51
CA THR A 297 10.77 -27.20 12.83
C THR A 297 12.19 -26.61 12.79
N LEU A 298 12.33 -25.35 12.37
CA LEU A 298 13.62 -24.65 12.31
C LEU A 298 14.26 -24.49 13.70
N LEU A 299 13.47 -24.16 14.71
CA LEU A 299 13.97 -24.02 16.09
C LEU A 299 14.44 -25.36 16.66
N THR A 300 13.75 -26.47 16.36
CA THR A 300 14.24 -27.80 16.76
C THR A 300 15.58 -28.11 16.10
N ASP A 301 15.76 -27.80 14.82
CA ASP A 301 17.03 -28.05 14.13
C ASP A 301 18.17 -27.16 14.66
N LEU A 302 17.87 -25.88 14.91
CA LEU A 302 18.83 -24.90 15.41
C LEU A 302 19.30 -25.20 16.85
N THR A 303 18.41 -25.77 17.67
CA THR A 303 18.64 -25.91 19.13
C THR A 303 18.84 -27.34 19.59
N GLY A 304 18.32 -28.32 18.85
CA GLY A 304 18.16 -29.70 19.31
C GLY A 304 17.01 -29.90 20.31
N ASP A 305 16.33 -28.83 20.74
CA ASP A 305 15.24 -28.92 21.72
C ASP A 305 13.95 -29.43 21.06
N ARG A 306 13.51 -30.62 21.48
CA ARG A 306 12.28 -31.26 20.99
C ARG A 306 11.01 -30.66 21.60
N SER A 307 11.11 -29.80 22.62
CA SER A 307 9.95 -29.11 23.20
C SER A 307 9.20 -28.26 22.14
N TRP A 308 9.93 -27.71 21.17
CA TRP A 308 9.36 -27.02 20.01
C TRP A 308 8.45 -27.91 19.18
N LEU A 309 8.76 -29.21 19.03
CA LEU A 309 7.89 -30.14 18.33
C LEU A 309 6.58 -30.34 19.09
N THR A 310 6.63 -30.45 20.43
CA THR A 310 5.40 -30.51 21.23
C THR A 310 4.53 -29.27 21.03
N ARG A 311 5.12 -28.07 20.98
CA ARG A 311 4.39 -26.83 20.65
C ARG A 311 3.85 -26.83 19.22
N GLY A 312 4.60 -27.39 18.27
CA GLY A 312 4.15 -27.62 16.90
C GLY A 312 2.93 -28.54 16.82
N ALA A 313 2.89 -29.62 17.60
CA ALA A 313 1.73 -30.51 17.66
C ALA A 313 0.47 -29.81 18.20
N GLU A 314 0.62 -28.99 19.24
CA GLU A 314 -0.48 -28.15 19.76
C GLU A 314 -0.94 -27.13 18.70
N THR A 315 -0.02 -26.58 17.89
CA THR A 315 -0.32 -25.62 16.82
C THR A 315 -1.02 -26.31 15.64
N PHE A 316 -0.61 -27.53 15.28
CA PHE A 316 -1.22 -28.31 14.21
C PHE A 316 -2.72 -28.53 14.45
N ARG A 317 -3.14 -28.73 15.70
CA ARG A 317 -4.57 -28.88 16.05
C ARG A 317 -5.43 -27.69 15.64
N SER A 318 -4.87 -26.50 15.43
CA SER A 318 -5.64 -25.34 14.95
C SER A 318 -6.19 -25.50 13.54
N PHE A 319 -5.54 -26.32 12.70
CA PHE A 319 -5.98 -26.63 11.34
C PHE A 319 -7.22 -27.54 11.27
N GLU A 320 -7.68 -28.01 12.43
CA GLU A 320 -8.87 -28.85 12.57
C GLU A 320 -10.07 -28.07 13.13
N VAL A 321 -9.86 -26.83 13.56
CA VAL A 321 -10.90 -26.01 14.20
C VAL A 321 -11.66 -25.22 13.14
N PRO A 322 -12.96 -25.49 12.93
CA PRO A 322 -13.74 -24.87 11.88
C PRO A 322 -14.01 -23.39 12.16
N VAL A 323 -14.11 -22.55 11.12
CA VAL A 323 -14.42 -21.10 11.24
C VAL A 323 -15.75 -20.79 11.93
N SER A 324 -16.62 -21.78 12.10
CA SER A 324 -17.84 -21.67 12.90
C SER A 324 -17.58 -21.67 14.42
N GLU A 325 -16.40 -22.10 14.85
CA GLU A 325 -15.96 -22.07 16.24
C GLU A 325 -15.10 -20.82 16.50
N PRO A 326 -15.12 -20.26 17.74
CA PRO A 326 -14.30 -19.10 18.07
C PRO A 326 -12.81 -19.32 17.78
N GLY A 327 -12.23 -18.45 16.95
CA GLY A 327 -10.81 -18.51 16.55
C GLY A 327 -10.48 -19.55 15.48
N GLY A 328 -11.46 -20.35 15.03
CA GLY A 328 -11.24 -21.36 14.01
C GLY A 328 -10.82 -20.79 12.66
N ILE A 329 -9.99 -21.55 11.94
CA ILE A 329 -9.39 -21.15 10.66
C ILE A 329 -9.74 -22.12 9.51
N LEU A 330 -10.32 -23.28 9.81
CA LEU A 330 -10.69 -24.27 8.81
C LEU A 330 -12.05 -23.95 8.21
N ASN A 331 -12.07 -23.64 6.91
CA ASN A 331 -13.30 -23.43 6.14
C ASN A 331 -13.51 -24.63 5.21
N ARG A 332 -14.58 -25.40 5.44
CA ARG A 332 -15.00 -26.49 4.56
C ARG A 332 -16.33 -26.11 3.92
N ASP A 333 -16.28 -25.69 2.66
CA ASP A 333 -17.48 -25.40 1.88
C ASP A 333 -17.89 -26.67 1.13
N THR A 334 -18.75 -27.48 1.75
CA THR A 334 -19.21 -28.75 1.16
C THR A 334 -20.11 -28.54 -0.06
N GLU A 335 -20.76 -27.38 -0.18
CA GLU A 335 -21.62 -27.05 -1.31
C GLU A 335 -20.78 -26.84 -2.58
N HIS A 336 -19.64 -26.15 -2.45
CA HIS A 336 -18.75 -25.82 -3.56
C HIS A 336 -17.53 -26.76 -3.65
N GLY A 337 -17.38 -27.68 -2.69
CA GLY A 337 -16.45 -28.80 -2.76
C GLY A 337 -15.00 -28.44 -2.46
N PHE A 338 -14.73 -27.49 -1.56
CA PHE A 338 -13.36 -27.11 -1.21
C PHE A 338 -13.08 -27.04 0.29
N LEU A 339 -11.82 -27.25 0.64
CA LEU A 339 -11.24 -27.00 1.96
C LEU A 339 -10.28 -25.82 1.86
N TRP A 340 -10.45 -24.85 2.75
CA TRP A 340 -9.60 -23.67 2.83
C TRP A 340 -9.11 -23.43 4.26
N PHE A 341 -7.93 -22.85 4.37
CA PHE A 341 -7.38 -22.34 5.63
C PHE A 341 -7.42 -20.83 5.54
N GLU A 342 -8.33 -20.22 6.31
CA GLU A 342 -8.57 -18.79 6.22
C GLU A 342 -7.40 -18.01 6.80
N GLU A 343 -6.78 -17.17 5.97
CA GLU A 343 -5.88 -16.12 6.46
C GLU A 343 -6.61 -15.19 7.42
N TYR A 344 -7.84 -14.84 7.04
CA TYR A 344 -8.74 -13.98 7.80
C TYR A 344 -10.06 -14.71 8.02
N PRO A 345 -10.31 -15.26 9.21
CA PRO A 345 -11.60 -15.84 9.58
C PRO A 345 -12.64 -14.73 9.79
N THR A 346 -12.95 -14.02 8.71
CA THR A 346 -13.82 -12.85 8.67
C THR A 346 -15.25 -13.21 8.99
N THR A 347 -15.97 -12.23 9.53
CA THR A 347 -17.40 -12.35 9.85
C THR A 347 -18.20 -11.21 9.24
N LYS A 348 -19.52 -11.35 9.23
CA LYS A 348 -20.46 -10.28 8.95
C LYS A 348 -21.65 -10.40 9.88
N ASN A 349 -21.89 -9.37 10.69
CA ASN A 349 -22.87 -9.40 11.78
C ASN A 349 -22.64 -10.60 12.72
N GLY A 350 -21.37 -10.90 13.02
CA GLY A 350 -20.97 -12.00 13.90
C GLY A 350 -21.17 -13.41 13.33
N GLN A 351 -21.53 -13.55 12.05
CA GLN A 351 -21.60 -14.85 11.36
C GLN A 351 -20.37 -15.05 10.46
N PRO A 352 -19.81 -16.27 10.35
CA PRO A 352 -18.68 -16.53 9.45
C PRO A 352 -18.97 -16.09 8.00
N LEU A 353 -18.08 -15.29 7.44
CA LEU A 353 -18.10 -14.87 6.03
C LEU A 353 -16.68 -14.91 5.44
N PRO A 354 -16.01 -16.08 5.47
CA PRO A 354 -14.62 -16.24 5.10
C PRO A 354 -14.31 -15.68 3.71
N THR A 355 -13.25 -14.87 3.58
CA THR A 355 -12.89 -14.21 2.31
C THR A 355 -12.13 -15.12 1.36
N THR A 356 -11.58 -16.24 1.84
CA THR A 356 -10.91 -17.25 1.00
C THR A 356 -9.70 -16.60 0.29
N VAL A 357 -8.74 -16.14 1.09
CA VAL A 357 -7.50 -15.50 0.63
C VAL A 357 -6.51 -16.57 0.15
N LEU A 358 -5.91 -16.36 -1.02
CA LEU A 358 -5.08 -17.36 -1.71
C LEU A 358 -3.74 -17.61 -1.04
N ASN A 359 -2.88 -16.59 -0.91
CA ASN A 359 -1.55 -16.74 -0.32
C ASN A 359 -1.61 -17.36 1.09
N GLY A 360 -2.54 -16.95 1.94
CA GLY A 360 -2.64 -17.50 3.29
C GLY A 360 -3.00 -18.99 3.32
N HIS A 361 -3.80 -19.48 2.37
CA HIS A 361 -4.06 -20.91 2.24
C HIS A 361 -2.85 -21.66 1.67
N LEU A 362 -2.18 -21.12 0.66
CA LEU A 362 -1.00 -21.76 0.07
C LEU A 362 0.16 -21.84 1.09
N GLU A 363 0.41 -20.78 1.86
CA GLU A 363 1.39 -20.77 2.96
C GLU A 363 1.02 -21.74 4.09
N ALA A 364 -0.26 -21.83 4.44
CA ALA A 364 -0.75 -22.85 5.37
C ALA A 364 -0.42 -24.27 4.89
N LEU A 365 -0.66 -24.58 3.60
CA LEU A 365 -0.33 -25.89 3.01
C LEU A 365 1.16 -26.17 2.99
N ILE A 366 1.98 -25.17 2.66
CA ILE A 366 3.44 -25.26 2.72
C ILE A 366 3.89 -25.59 4.16
N GLY A 367 3.36 -24.87 5.16
CA GLY A 367 3.67 -25.11 6.57
C GLY A 367 3.26 -26.51 7.05
N LEU A 368 2.06 -26.96 6.67
CA LEU A 368 1.58 -28.31 6.96
C LEU A 368 2.42 -29.40 6.30
N ASN A 369 2.83 -29.21 5.04
CA ASN A 369 3.71 -30.15 4.36
C ASN A 369 5.09 -30.24 5.02
N LEU A 370 5.68 -29.09 5.39
CA LEU A 370 6.95 -29.07 6.13
C LEU A 370 6.82 -29.79 7.48
N TRP A 371 5.72 -29.58 8.19
CA TRP A 371 5.40 -30.29 9.43
C TRP A 371 5.27 -31.80 9.21
N HIS A 372 4.53 -32.23 8.18
CA HIS A 372 4.41 -33.64 7.79
C HIS A 372 5.79 -34.27 7.54
N ARG A 373 6.63 -33.64 6.73
CA ARG A 373 7.98 -34.13 6.42
C ARG A 373 8.84 -34.23 7.67
N ARG A 374 8.71 -33.28 8.60
CA ARG A 374 9.39 -33.36 9.91
C ARG A 374 8.91 -34.56 10.72
N MET A 375 7.61 -34.82 10.78
CA MET A 375 7.08 -35.98 11.50
C MET A 375 7.51 -37.31 10.87
N VAL A 376 7.55 -37.41 9.54
CA VAL A 376 8.13 -38.56 8.82
C VAL A 376 9.60 -38.74 9.17
N ALA A 377 10.38 -37.65 9.20
CA ALA A 377 11.80 -37.70 9.56
C ALA A 377 12.03 -38.19 11.00
N GLU A 378 11.21 -37.76 11.97
CA GLU A 378 11.26 -38.29 13.35
C GLU A 378 10.98 -39.80 13.34
N GLN A 379 9.94 -40.24 12.63
CA GLN A 379 9.58 -41.66 12.50
C GLN A 379 10.70 -42.50 11.86
N SER A 380 11.27 -42.04 10.75
CA SER A 380 12.37 -42.72 10.05
C SER A 380 13.64 -42.79 10.89
N ALA A 381 13.85 -41.82 11.78
CA ALA A 381 14.94 -41.83 12.75
C ALA A 381 14.66 -42.70 14.00
N GLY A 382 13.58 -43.50 14.01
CA GLY A 382 13.22 -44.37 15.12
C GLY A 382 12.64 -43.63 16.34
N ARG A 383 12.26 -42.36 16.20
CA ARG A 383 11.64 -41.55 17.26
C ARG A 383 10.13 -41.58 17.11
N THR A 384 9.40 -41.53 18.21
CA THR A 384 7.93 -41.34 18.19
C THR A 384 7.62 -39.92 17.72
N PRO A 385 6.87 -39.74 16.61
CA PRO A 385 6.39 -38.43 16.18
C PRO A 385 5.41 -37.84 17.19
N VAL A 386 5.42 -36.52 17.34
CA VAL A 386 4.49 -35.79 18.22
C VAL A 386 3.13 -35.53 17.56
N SER A 387 3.05 -35.70 16.24
CA SER A 387 1.81 -35.68 15.45
C SER A 387 1.87 -36.84 14.47
N GLN A 388 0.73 -37.49 14.19
CA GLN A 388 0.70 -38.65 13.31
C GLN A 388 0.93 -38.22 11.86
N PRO A 389 1.98 -38.71 11.16
CA PRO A 389 2.25 -38.30 9.78
C PRO A 389 1.06 -38.54 8.83
N ALA A 390 0.34 -39.65 9.01
CA ALA A 390 -0.81 -40.00 8.18
C ALA A 390 -1.97 -39.00 8.29
N GLU A 391 -2.18 -38.42 9.48
CA GLU A 391 -3.23 -37.42 9.73
C GLU A 391 -2.91 -36.10 9.03
N ILE A 392 -1.67 -35.61 9.18
CA ILE A 392 -1.21 -34.38 8.52
C ILE A 392 -1.28 -34.57 7.00
N LYS A 393 -0.84 -35.74 6.50
CA LYS A 393 -0.89 -36.06 5.07
C LYS A 393 -2.32 -36.06 4.54
N ALA A 394 -3.27 -36.67 5.26
CA ALA A 394 -4.67 -36.71 4.83
C ALA A 394 -5.26 -35.30 4.67
N LEU A 395 -4.96 -34.39 5.60
CA LEU A 395 -5.42 -33.00 5.54
C LEU A 395 -4.79 -32.23 4.35
N VAL A 396 -3.49 -32.42 4.10
CA VAL A 396 -2.80 -31.81 2.96
C VAL A 396 -3.31 -32.38 1.62
N ASP A 397 -3.47 -33.70 1.52
CA ASP A 397 -3.99 -34.37 0.32
C ASP A 397 -5.40 -33.87 -0.01
N GLU A 398 -6.26 -33.73 1.00
CA GLU A 398 -7.63 -33.23 0.81
C GLU A 398 -7.63 -31.79 0.28
N ALA A 399 -6.87 -30.90 0.90
CA ALA A 399 -6.77 -29.51 0.45
C ALA A 399 -6.23 -29.42 -1.00
N LEU A 400 -5.16 -30.15 -1.32
CA LEU A 400 -4.62 -30.20 -2.68
C LEU A 400 -5.59 -30.83 -3.69
N SER A 401 -6.42 -31.80 -3.28
CA SER A 401 -7.41 -32.42 -4.17
C SER A 401 -8.54 -31.47 -4.57
N THR A 402 -8.77 -30.41 -3.77
CA THR A 402 -9.87 -29.45 -3.97
C THR A 402 -9.41 -28.04 -4.37
N LEU A 403 -8.09 -27.84 -4.50
CA LEU A 403 -7.50 -26.53 -4.78
C LEU A 403 -7.69 -26.07 -6.23
N GLU A 404 -7.60 -26.97 -7.22
CA GLU A 404 -7.59 -26.59 -8.64
C GLU A 404 -8.81 -25.76 -9.09
N PRO A 405 -10.07 -26.12 -8.75
CA PRO A 405 -11.22 -25.29 -9.08
C PRO A 405 -11.15 -23.89 -8.44
N MET A 406 -10.56 -23.78 -7.24
CA MET A 406 -10.38 -22.50 -6.57
C MET A 406 -9.27 -21.67 -7.21
N LEU A 407 -8.18 -22.26 -7.70
CA LEU A 407 -7.18 -21.52 -8.49
C LEU A 407 -7.83 -20.85 -9.72
N ASN A 408 -8.73 -21.56 -10.41
CA ASN A 408 -9.51 -21.00 -11.51
C ASN A 408 -10.39 -19.82 -11.05
N VAL A 409 -11.05 -19.94 -9.89
CA VAL A 409 -11.85 -18.87 -9.29
C VAL A 409 -11.00 -17.62 -9.04
N HIS A 410 -9.74 -17.77 -8.63
CA HIS A 410 -8.82 -16.66 -8.39
C HIS A 410 -8.25 -16.03 -9.66
N GLU A 411 -8.38 -16.63 -10.84
CA GLU A 411 -7.89 -16.03 -12.08
C GLU A 411 -8.70 -14.80 -12.48
N VAL A 412 -7.99 -13.75 -12.89
CA VAL A 412 -8.57 -12.54 -13.46
C VAL A 412 -7.76 -12.11 -14.66
N ASP A 413 -8.37 -12.20 -15.84
CA ASP A 413 -7.78 -11.63 -17.05
C ASP A 413 -7.82 -10.11 -16.98
N ILE A 414 -6.63 -9.51 -17.13
CA ILE A 414 -6.44 -8.07 -17.19
C ILE A 414 -5.68 -7.70 -18.46
N ASP A 415 -5.44 -6.41 -18.64
CA ASP A 415 -4.59 -5.94 -19.72
C ASP A 415 -3.16 -6.46 -19.52
N GLY A 416 -2.58 -7.09 -20.55
CA GLY A 416 -1.22 -7.62 -20.52
C GLY A 416 -1.10 -9.11 -20.18
N GLY A 417 -2.11 -9.73 -19.55
CA GLY A 417 -2.12 -11.15 -19.22
C GLY A 417 -3.11 -11.53 -18.11
N THR A 418 -2.95 -12.73 -17.56
CA THR A 418 -3.78 -13.26 -16.47
C THR A 418 -3.12 -12.99 -15.13
N LEU A 419 -3.84 -12.31 -14.24
CA LEU A 419 -3.46 -12.13 -12.84
C LEU A 419 -4.27 -13.05 -11.93
N THR A 420 -3.90 -13.03 -10.65
CA THR A 420 -4.67 -13.62 -9.57
C THR A 420 -5.28 -12.54 -8.70
N SER A 421 -6.54 -12.74 -8.29
CA SER A 421 -7.12 -11.96 -7.20
C SER A 421 -6.59 -12.46 -5.87
N TYR A 422 -6.45 -11.52 -4.93
CA TYR A 422 -6.01 -11.80 -3.57
C TYR A 422 -6.97 -12.73 -2.82
N ASP A 423 -8.27 -12.47 -2.97
CA ASP A 423 -9.36 -13.19 -2.32
C ASP A 423 -10.42 -13.64 -3.34
N ALA A 424 -11.33 -14.52 -2.92
CA ALA A 424 -12.43 -15.03 -3.74
C ALA A 424 -13.74 -14.27 -3.53
N VAL A 425 -13.66 -12.95 -3.27
CA VAL A 425 -14.82 -12.08 -3.06
C VAL A 425 -14.85 -10.85 -3.97
N ARG A 426 -16.06 -10.38 -4.27
CA ARG A 426 -16.34 -9.12 -4.98
C ARG A 426 -16.56 -7.98 -3.98
N GLY A 427 -15.52 -7.70 -3.22
CA GLY A 427 -15.58 -6.75 -2.10
C GLY A 427 -15.60 -5.28 -2.52
N TYR A 428 -15.06 -4.97 -3.69
CA TYR A 428 -14.79 -3.60 -4.11
C TYR A 428 -15.89 -3.06 -5.05
N PRO A 429 -15.98 -1.74 -5.25
CA PRO A 429 -16.96 -1.17 -6.16
C PRO A 429 -16.85 -1.77 -7.58
N ALA A 430 -17.94 -2.37 -8.05
CA ALA A 430 -18.04 -2.83 -9.41
C ALA A 430 -18.05 -1.67 -10.41
N ALA A 431 -17.51 -1.92 -11.62
CA ALA A 431 -17.53 -0.94 -12.69
C ALA A 431 -18.97 -0.68 -13.16
N PRO A 432 -19.41 0.58 -13.25
CA PRO A 432 -20.67 0.92 -13.91
C PRO A 432 -20.70 0.42 -15.34
N LEU A 433 -21.87 0.01 -15.84
CA LEU A 433 -22.07 -0.51 -17.19
C LEU A 433 -22.98 0.39 -18.02
N ARG A 434 -22.75 0.45 -19.33
CA ARG A 434 -23.65 1.08 -20.30
C ARG A 434 -23.51 0.45 -21.69
N VAL A 435 -24.37 0.86 -22.62
CA VAL A 435 -24.21 0.57 -24.04
C VAL A 435 -23.98 1.86 -24.81
N ASN A 436 -22.98 1.87 -25.68
CA ASN A 436 -22.74 2.92 -26.65
C ASN A 436 -23.19 2.46 -28.05
N GLY A 437 -23.79 3.36 -28.82
CA GLY A 437 -24.18 3.10 -30.20
C GLY A 437 -24.92 4.26 -30.85
N PRO A 438 -25.23 4.17 -32.15
CA PRO A 438 -25.91 5.22 -32.89
C PRO A 438 -27.31 5.49 -32.31
N SER A 439 -27.93 6.60 -32.73
CA SER A 439 -29.32 6.93 -32.33
C SER A 439 -30.35 5.87 -32.73
N THR A 440 -30.03 5.04 -33.73
CA THR A 440 -30.86 3.92 -34.20
C THR A 440 -30.75 2.67 -33.33
N LEU A 441 -29.77 2.59 -32.42
CA LEU A 441 -29.63 1.48 -31.49
C LEU A 441 -30.80 1.45 -30.51
N LYS A 442 -31.45 0.30 -30.39
CA LYS A 442 -32.51 0.05 -29.42
C LYS A 442 -32.15 -1.17 -28.58
N VAL A 443 -32.14 -1.01 -27.25
CA VAL A 443 -32.10 -2.11 -26.29
C VAL A 443 -33.54 -2.37 -25.84
N THR A 444 -34.09 -3.53 -26.19
CA THR A 444 -35.48 -3.91 -25.87
C THR A 444 -35.56 -4.53 -24.48
N SER A 445 -34.60 -5.38 -24.11
CA SER A 445 -34.46 -5.91 -22.76
C SER A 445 -32.99 -6.05 -22.37
N ALA A 446 -32.73 -5.93 -21.08
CA ALA A 446 -31.44 -6.23 -20.48
C ALA A 446 -31.67 -7.02 -19.18
N ALA A 447 -30.88 -8.06 -18.96
CA ALA A 447 -30.86 -8.80 -17.70
C ALA A 447 -29.41 -9.09 -17.29
N LEU A 448 -29.11 -8.90 -16.00
CA LEU A 448 -27.84 -9.30 -15.41
C LEU A 448 -28.08 -10.54 -14.55
N ASN A 449 -27.42 -11.65 -14.86
CA ASN A 449 -27.61 -12.95 -14.18
C ASN A 449 -29.09 -13.32 -14.07
N ASN A 450 -29.82 -13.23 -15.19
CA ASN A 450 -31.27 -13.45 -15.32
C ASN A 450 -32.17 -12.45 -14.55
N LYS A 451 -31.62 -11.45 -13.86
CA LYS A 451 -32.39 -10.39 -13.23
C LYS A 451 -32.54 -9.20 -14.18
N ALA A 452 -33.78 -8.80 -14.47
CA ALA A 452 -34.03 -7.64 -15.33
C ALA A 452 -33.35 -6.37 -14.78
N VAL A 453 -32.67 -5.64 -15.66
CA VAL A 453 -31.97 -4.39 -15.35
C VAL A 453 -32.26 -3.33 -16.41
N THR A 454 -32.10 -2.06 -16.06
CA THR A 454 -32.07 -0.98 -17.05
C THR A 454 -30.62 -0.69 -17.42
N LEU A 455 -30.29 -0.87 -18.69
CA LEU A 455 -28.96 -0.57 -19.20
C LEU A 455 -29.02 0.68 -20.09
N PRO A 456 -28.45 1.82 -19.63
CA PRO A 456 -28.54 3.06 -20.38
C PRO A 456 -27.82 2.99 -21.73
N ARG A 457 -28.46 3.54 -22.76
CA ARG A 457 -27.85 3.80 -24.07
C ARG A 457 -27.24 5.19 -24.06
N THR A 458 -26.03 5.30 -24.58
CA THR A 458 -25.40 6.57 -24.96
C THR A 458 -24.99 6.56 -26.43
N SER A 459 -24.63 7.74 -26.94
CA SER A 459 -23.99 7.95 -28.24
C SER A 459 -22.82 8.93 -28.05
N ASP A 460 -21.99 8.65 -27.04
CA ASP A 460 -20.90 9.54 -26.65
C ASP A 460 -19.70 9.31 -27.58
N THR A 461 -19.36 10.34 -28.34
CA THR A 461 -18.01 10.51 -28.88
C THR A 461 -17.24 11.34 -27.88
N TRP A 462 -16.36 10.71 -27.12
CA TRP A 462 -15.53 11.41 -26.14
C TRP A 462 -14.47 12.24 -26.85
N ASP A 463 -14.65 13.55 -26.87
CA ASP A 463 -13.63 14.51 -27.28
C ASP A 463 -12.58 14.60 -26.17
N ARG A 464 -11.36 14.17 -26.47
CA ARG A 464 -10.29 13.97 -25.49
C ARG A 464 -9.44 15.22 -25.42
N ASP A 465 -9.38 15.86 -24.26
CA ASP A 465 -8.25 16.71 -23.95
C ASP A 465 -6.97 15.87 -24.08
N ALA A 466 -5.98 16.35 -24.82
CA ALA A 466 -4.70 15.66 -24.99
C ALA A 466 -3.58 16.53 -24.40
N TYR A 467 -3.21 16.25 -23.15
CA TYR A 467 -2.17 16.99 -22.45
C TYR A 467 -0.75 16.59 -22.88
N LEU A 468 -0.61 15.41 -23.49
CA LEU A 468 0.65 14.92 -24.07
C LEU A 468 0.64 15.12 -25.58
N VAL A 469 1.75 15.64 -26.11
CA VAL A 469 1.97 15.74 -27.56
C VAL A 469 2.78 14.57 -28.07
N ASN A 470 2.55 14.17 -29.33
CA ASN A 470 3.32 13.13 -30.02
C ASN A 470 3.42 11.81 -29.22
N GLY A 471 2.34 11.40 -28.56
CA GLY A 471 2.27 10.16 -27.76
C GLY A 471 2.35 8.87 -28.56
N THR A 472 2.13 8.94 -29.88
CA THR A 472 2.37 7.85 -30.84
C THR A 472 3.82 7.75 -31.29
N PHE A 473 4.66 8.70 -30.85
CA PHE A 473 6.09 8.80 -31.19
C PHE A 473 6.38 8.84 -32.70
N ALA A 474 5.40 9.23 -33.52
CA ALA A 474 5.49 9.23 -34.97
C ALA A 474 6.46 10.29 -35.51
N THR A 475 6.62 11.41 -34.79
CA THR A 475 7.50 12.51 -35.18
C THR A 475 8.78 12.47 -34.35
N VAL A 476 9.91 12.16 -34.99
CA VAL A 476 11.23 12.10 -34.34
C VAL A 476 12.12 13.22 -34.86
N LYS A 477 12.71 14.00 -33.94
CA LYS A 477 13.67 15.07 -34.21
C LYS A 477 14.90 14.88 -33.34
N ASP A 478 16.09 14.98 -33.92
CA ASP A 478 17.38 14.84 -33.22
C ASP A 478 17.49 13.52 -32.40
N GLY A 479 16.90 12.43 -32.92
CA GLY A 479 16.96 11.10 -32.30
C GLY A 479 15.98 10.88 -31.13
N MET A 480 15.03 11.80 -30.91
CA MET A 480 14.00 11.71 -29.89
C MET A 480 12.61 12.05 -30.43
N PRO A 481 11.52 11.46 -29.92
CA PRO A 481 10.19 11.96 -30.20
C PRO A 481 10.05 13.42 -29.78
N GLU A 482 9.50 14.26 -30.66
CA GLU A 482 9.26 15.66 -30.36
C GLU A 482 8.41 15.82 -29.09
N GLY A 483 8.83 16.68 -28.16
CA GLY A 483 8.18 16.88 -26.86
C GLY A 483 8.59 15.89 -25.76
N TRP A 484 9.54 14.98 -26.03
CA TRP A 484 9.98 13.97 -25.08
C TRP A 484 11.51 13.99 -24.87
N THR A 485 11.92 13.65 -23.65
CA THR A 485 13.33 13.61 -23.22
C THR A 485 13.72 12.21 -22.77
N ARG A 486 14.93 11.79 -23.13
CA ARG A 486 15.49 10.50 -22.75
C ARG A 486 15.91 10.51 -21.29
N LEU A 487 15.60 9.43 -20.57
CA LEU A 487 16.24 9.12 -19.30
C LEU A 487 17.29 8.03 -19.54
N GLY A 488 18.55 8.30 -19.18
CA GLY A 488 19.66 7.38 -19.39
C GLY A 488 20.29 7.43 -20.79
N SER A 489 20.77 6.29 -21.28
CA SER A 489 21.62 6.17 -22.48
C SER A 489 20.82 5.80 -23.73
N SER A 490 21.26 6.32 -24.89
CA SER A 490 20.71 5.99 -26.21
C SER A 490 20.98 4.54 -26.65
N THR A 491 21.88 3.83 -25.97
CA THR A 491 22.10 2.40 -26.18
C THR A 491 20.87 1.57 -25.76
N TYR A 492 20.23 1.98 -24.66
CA TYR A 492 19.23 1.17 -23.97
C TYR A 492 17.81 1.67 -24.18
N SER A 493 17.62 2.95 -24.47
CA SER A 493 16.31 3.51 -24.78
C SER A 493 16.29 4.12 -26.19
N GLY A 494 15.13 4.41 -26.76
CA GLY A 494 15.01 5.23 -27.97
C GLY A 494 13.79 4.91 -28.83
N PRO A 495 13.43 5.82 -29.76
CA PRO A 495 12.34 5.57 -30.69
C PRO A 495 12.71 4.45 -31.67
N THR A 496 11.73 3.62 -32.04
CA THR A 496 11.87 2.54 -33.03
C THR A 496 10.54 2.35 -33.76
N GLY A 497 10.49 2.64 -35.06
CA GLY A 497 9.42 2.17 -35.95
C GLY A 497 7.98 2.39 -35.47
N GLY A 498 7.67 3.53 -34.83
CA GLY A 498 6.33 3.86 -34.34
C GLY A 498 6.07 3.53 -32.85
N TYR A 499 7.09 3.19 -32.07
CA TYR A 499 7.01 3.07 -30.61
C TYR A 499 8.30 3.55 -29.96
N TYR A 500 8.32 3.71 -28.63
CA TYR A 500 9.52 3.96 -27.86
C TYR A 500 9.95 2.69 -27.12
N ARG A 501 11.22 2.30 -27.27
CA ARG A 501 11.82 1.16 -26.57
C ARG A 501 12.59 1.63 -25.35
N ILE A 502 12.41 0.95 -24.24
CA ILE A 502 13.23 1.07 -23.03
C ILE A 502 13.73 -0.33 -22.68
N ARG A 503 15.05 -0.50 -22.55
CA ARG A 503 15.67 -1.75 -22.08
C ARG A 503 16.44 -1.45 -20.81
N SER A 504 16.36 -2.28 -19.78
CA SER A 504 17.25 -2.15 -18.62
C SER A 504 18.67 -2.60 -18.98
N GLY A 505 19.66 -1.81 -18.53
CA GLY A 505 21.09 -2.08 -18.71
C GLY A 505 21.81 -2.43 -17.41
N GLY A 506 21.07 -2.67 -16.32
CA GLY A 506 21.60 -3.26 -15.08
C GLY A 506 22.42 -2.29 -14.22
N ASN A 507 22.81 -1.15 -14.78
CA ASN A 507 23.77 -0.22 -14.21
C ASN A 507 23.17 1.16 -13.89
N ALA A 508 22.11 1.57 -14.57
CA ALA A 508 21.45 2.86 -14.39
C ALA A 508 20.01 2.83 -14.91
N TRP A 509 19.18 3.71 -14.37
CA TRP A 509 17.82 3.95 -14.84
C TRP A 509 17.79 4.31 -16.33
N GLN A 510 16.90 3.64 -17.06
CA GLN A 510 16.62 3.89 -18.47
C GLN A 510 15.15 4.21 -18.63
N GLY A 511 14.81 5.17 -19.50
CA GLY A 511 13.42 5.56 -19.65
C GLY A 511 13.16 6.71 -20.62
N LEU A 512 11.97 7.27 -20.43
CA LEU A 512 11.39 8.34 -21.22
C LEU A 512 10.66 9.29 -20.27
N GLU A 513 10.84 10.58 -20.46
CA GLU A 513 10.13 11.63 -19.73
C GLU A 513 9.43 12.57 -20.71
N PHE A 514 8.19 12.95 -20.44
CA PHE A 514 7.53 14.00 -21.19
C PHE A 514 8.10 15.37 -20.83
N GLY A 515 8.40 16.18 -21.85
CA GLY A 515 8.98 17.51 -21.71
C GLY A 515 10.17 17.71 -22.65
N TRP A 516 10.44 18.97 -23.02
CA TRP A 516 11.57 19.35 -23.87
C TRP A 516 12.86 19.39 -23.05
N ALA A 517 13.94 18.84 -23.61
CA ALA A 517 15.25 18.81 -22.96
C ALA A 517 15.79 20.21 -22.60
N GLU A 518 15.34 21.22 -23.35
CA GLU A 518 15.77 22.62 -23.23
C GLU A 518 14.97 23.40 -22.17
N ASN A 519 13.89 22.83 -21.64
CA ASN A 519 13.09 23.44 -20.58
C ASN A 519 13.49 22.87 -19.21
N PRO A 520 13.99 23.70 -18.27
CA PRO A 520 14.39 23.22 -16.94
C PRO A 520 13.22 22.65 -16.11
N ASP A 521 11.98 23.10 -16.37
CA ASP A 521 10.77 22.69 -15.64
C ASP A 521 10.02 21.54 -16.32
N LYS A 522 10.74 20.68 -17.06
CA LYS A 522 10.27 19.50 -17.84
C LYS A 522 8.89 18.99 -17.41
N GLY A 523 7.98 18.75 -18.36
CA GLY A 523 6.66 18.18 -18.10
C GLY A 523 5.51 19.04 -18.64
N ILE A 524 4.30 18.77 -18.16
CA ILE A 524 3.09 19.51 -18.50
C ILE A 524 3.02 20.74 -17.58
N PRO A 525 2.99 21.97 -18.14
CA PRO A 525 2.99 23.18 -17.33
C PRO A 525 1.66 23.37 -16.59
N SER A 526 1.71 23.93 -15.39
CA SER A 526 0.53 24.18 -14.55
C SER A 526 -0.55 25.04 -15.23
N SER A 527 -0.17 25.89 -16.18
CA SER A 527 -1.08 26.67 -17.01
C SER A 527 -2.02 25.80 -17.86
N TRP A 528 -1.59 24.62 -18.29
CA TRP A 528 -2.44 23.70 -19.05
C TRP A 528 -3.38 22.92 -18.13
N LEU A 529 -3.00 22.75 -16.86
CA LEU A 529 -3.74 21.95 -15.89
C LEU A 529 -4.74 22.76 -15.06
N GLN A 530 -4.86 24.08 -15.29
CA GLN A 530 -5.66 24.98 -14.44
C GLN A 530 -7.10 24.49 -14.23
N ASP A 531 -7.77 24.05 -15.30
CA ASP A 531 -9.16 23.61 -15.25
C ASP A 531 -9.35 22.22 -14.65
N VAL A 532 -8.27 21.43 -14.55
CA VAL A 532 -8.27 20.06 -14.04
C VAL A 532 -7.53 19.89 -12.72
N ALA A 533 -7.00 20.97 -12.15
CA ALA A 533 -6.23 20.93 -10.91
C ALA A 533 -6.99 20.20 -9.77
N GLY A 534 -6.36 19.18 -9.19
CA GLY A 534 -6.95 18.31 -8.17
C GLY A 534 -8.12 17.44 -8.64
N LYS A 535 -8.54 17.50 -9.91
CA LYS A 535 -9.62 16.69 -10.47
C LYS A 535 -9.08 15.37 -11.03
N PRO A 536 -9.92 14.33 -11.13
CA PRO A 536 -9.52 13.08 -11.75
C PRO A 536 -9.07 13.22 -13.21
N MET A 537 -8.00 12.51 -13.55
CA MET A 537 -7.41 12.36 -14.87
C MET A 537 -7.20 10.88 -15.21
N THR A 538 -7.00 10.61 -16.49
CA THR A 538 -6.74 9.26 -17.00
C THR A 538 -5.53 9.27 -17.93
N LEU A 539 -4.56 8.40 -17.64
CA LEU A 539 -3.44 8.06 -18.50
C LEU A 539 -3.74 6.74 -19.23
N THR A 540 -3.67 6.73 -20.55
CA THR A 540 -3.76 5.51 -21.36
C THR A 540 -2.52 5.32 -22.20
N MET A 541 -2.16 4.07 -22.47
CA MET A 541 -1.05 3.74 -23.37
C MET A 541 -1.21 2.35 -23.96
N ARG A 542 -0.56 2.11 -25.09
CA ARG A 542 -0.23 0.77 -25.56
C ARG A 542 1.14 0.40 -25.04
N ALA A 543 1.27 -0.79 -24.49
CA ALA A 543 2.56 -1.27 -24.02
C ALA A 543 2.75 -2.77 -24.21
N SER A 544 4.02 -3.17 -24.35
CA SER A 544 4.46 -4.56 -24.26
C SER A 544 5.67 -4.61 -23.34
N ILE A 545 5.70 -5.60 -22.44
CA ILE A 545 6.78 -5.79 -21.47
C ILE A 545 7.24 -7.22 -21.59
N SER A 546 8.52 -7.43 -21.86
CA SER A 546 9.10 -8.76 -21.97
C SER A 546 10.34 -8.90 -21.09
N TYR A 547 10.47 -10.07 -20.48
CA TYR A 547 11.54 -10.38 -19.55
C TYR A 547 12.63 -11.24 -20.20
N PRO A 548 13.87 -11.21 -19.70
CA PRO A 548 14.94 -12.07 -20.20
C PRO A 548 14.62 -13.54 -20.01
N SER A 549 15.00 -14.37 -20.99
CA SER A 549 14.76 -15.83 -20.89
C SER A 549 15.64 -16.45 -19.81
N GLY A 550 15.02 -17.18 -18.87
CA GLY A 550 15.73 -17.93 -17.84
C GLY A 550 16.37 -17.08 -16.74
N LYS A 551 15.97 -15.81 -16.64
CA LYS A 551 16.39 -14.87 -15.58
C LYS A 551 15.17 -14.06 -15.15
N ALA A 552 15.24 -13.46 -13.97
CA ALA A 552 14.25 -12.46 -13.59
C ALA A 552 14.32 -11.23 -14.48
N GLY A 553 13.16 -10.61 -14.64
CA GLY A 553 13.04 -9.28 -15.20
C GLY A 553 12.82 -8.22 -14.14
N ALA A 554 12.40 -7.06 -14.63
CA ALA A 554 11.93 -5.91 -13.90
C ALA A 554 10.54 -5.54 -14.43
N SER A 555 9.76 -4.79 -13.65
CA SER A 555 8.49 -4.25 -14.13
C SER A 555 8.73 -3.00 -14.98
N GLY A 556 7.78 -2.68 -15.85
CA GLY A 556 7.62 -1.30 -16.31
C GLY A 556 7.21 -0.42 -15.13
N ARG A 557 7.59 0.85 -15.14
CA ARG A 557 7.25 1.85 -14.12
C ARG A 557 6.65 3.08 -14.78
N ILE A 558 5.50 3.51 -14.28
CA ILE A 558 4.92 4.83 -14.52
C ILE A 558 5.13 5.64 -13.26
N ALA A 559 5.81 6.76 -13.38
CA ALA A 559 6.00 7.69 -12.27
C ALA A 559 5.56 9.08 -12.71
N LEU A 560 4.60 9.63 -11.97
CA LEU A 560 4.10 10.97 -12.15
C LEU A 560 4.56 11.81 -10.97
N TYR A 561 5.21 12.94 -11.24
CA TYR A 561 5.68 13.84 -10.19
C TYR A 561 4.92 15.16 -10.28
N GLU A 562 4.49 15.67 -9.13
CA GLU A 562 4.04 17.05 -9.02
C GLU A 562 5.24 17.95 -8.74
N GLN A 563 5.35 19.05 -9.47
CA GLN A 563 6.39 20.05 -9.25
C GLN A 563 5.75 21.41 -8.95
N CYS A 564 5.86 21.87 -7.70
CA CYS A 564 5.32 23.13 -7.23
C CYS A 564 6.47 24.11 -6.95
N GLY A 565 6.87 24.87 -7.96
CA GLY A 565 8.11 25.65 -7.91
C GLY A 565 9.34 24.72 -7.93
N ALA A 566 10.17 24.78 -6.89
CA ALA A 566 11.36 23.93 -6.76
C ALA A 566 11.09 22.58 -6.06
N ASP A 567 9.92 22.42 -5.43
CA ASP A 567 9.54 21.17 -4.74
C ASP A 567 9.02 20.15 -5.75
N VAL A 568 9.65 18.97 -5.80
CA VAL A 568 9.27 17.85 -6.68
C VAL A 568 8.93 16.65 -5.81
N LYS A 569 7.72 16.14 -5.94
CA LYS A 569 7.23 15.00 -5.15
C LYS A 569 6.60 13.95 -6.05
N LEU A 570 6.78 12.68 -5.68
CA LEU A 570 6.06 11.60 -6.33
C LEU A 570 4.55 11.78 -6.05
N HIS A 571 3.80 11.97 -7.12
CA HIS A 571 2.37 12.28 -7.07
C HIS A 571 1.51 11.05 -7.32
N TYR A 572 1.94 10.21 -8.26
CA TYR A 572 1.32 8.93 -8.55
C TYR A 572 2.36 7.98 -9.13
N GLU A 573 2.25 6.70 -8.79
CA GLU A 573 3.11 5.65 -9.30
C GLU A 573 2.29 4.40 -9.58
N ASN A 574 2.66 3.68 -10.63
CA ASN A 574 2.18 2.33 -10.86
C ASN A 574 3.25 1.51 -11.59
N VAL A 575 3.16 0.19 -11.44
CA VAL A 575 4.01 -0.76 -12.17
C VAL A 575 3.20 -1.44 -13.27
N LEU A 576 3.87 -1.73 -14.37
CA LEU A 576 3.29 -2.50 -15.47
C LEU A 576 4.02 -3.82 -15.60
N ARG A 577 3.25 -4.86 -15.86
CA ARG A 577 3.71 -6.20 -16.13
C ARG A 577 2.98 -6.70 -17.36
N GLY A 578 3.62 -7.59 -18.11
CA GLY A 578 3.02 -8.07 -19.35
C GLY A 578 3.66 -9.35 -19.83
N SER A 579 2.88 -10.10 -20.61
CA SER A 579 3.28 -11.36 -21.25
C SER A 579 4.18 -11.20 -22.48
N GLY A 580 4.71 -10.00 -22.74
CA GLY A 580 5.40 -9.63 -23.98
C GLY A 580 4.46 -9.29 -25.14
N GLN A 581 3.14 -9.41 -24.97
CA GLN A 581 2.16 -8.97 -25.96
C GLN A 581 1.80 -7.49 -25.79
N TRP A 582 1.43 -6.83 -26.88
CA TRP A 582 0.89 -5.47 -26.83
C TRP A 582 -0.50 -5.49 -26.20
N ALA A 583 -0.72 -4.65 -25.20
CA ALA A 583 -2.01 -4.43 -24.57
C ALA A 583 -2.27 -2.94 -24.32
N ASP A 584 -3.55 -2.58 -24.19
CA ASP A 584 -3.98 -1.24 -23.80
C ASP A 584 -4.03 -1.15 -22.28
N TYR A 585 -3.33 -0.19 -21.68
CA TYR A 585 -3.36 0.05 -20.24
C TYR A 585 -4.06 1.37 -19.94
N THR A 586 -4.80 1.39 -18.83
CA THR A 586 -5.54 2.58 -18.37
C THR A 586 -5.32 2.79 -16.88
N PHE A 587 -4.91 4.00 -16.50
CA PHE A 587 -4.62 4.39 -15.13
C PHE A 587 -5.38 5.66 -14.76
N GLY A 588 -6.11 5.63 -13.65
CA GLY A 588 -6.81 6.79 -13.10
C GLY A 588 -6.05 7.37 -11.91
N PHE A 589 -5.90 8.69 -11.87
CA PHE A 589 -5.27 9.42 -10.77
C PHE A 589 -5.82 10.85 -10.70
N ASN A 590 -5.61 11.58 -9.61
CA ASN A 590 -6.01 13.00 -9.56
C ASN A 590 -4.91 13.88 -10.16
N ALA A 591 -5.23 14.99 -10.81
CA ALA A 591 -4.23 15.96 -11.25
C ALA A 591 -3.50 16.59 -10.03
N PRO A 592 -2.30 17.14 -10.22
CA PRO A 592 -1.63 17.97 -9.21
C PRO A 592 -2.49 19.15 -8.75
N LYS A 593 -2.09 19.75 -7.61
CA LYS A 593 -2.71 20.98 -7.11
C LYS A 593 -2.52 22.13 -8.10
N ALA A 594 -3.40 23.13 -8.00
CA ALA A 594 -3.33 24.32 -8.82
C ALA A 594 -1.96 25.01 -8.67
N GLY A 595 -1.36 25.39 -9.79
CA GLY A 595 -0.02 26.01 -9.81
C GLY A 595 1.16 25.04 -9.88
N CYS A 596 0.92 23.73 -9.88
CA CYS A 596 1.98 22.72 -9.99
C CYS A 596 2.04 22.09 -11.39
N ASN A 597 3.25 21.86 -11.89
CA ASN A 597 3.50 21.13 -13.13
C ASN A 597 3.36 19.62 -12.90
N LEU A 598 3.13 18.86 -13.96
CA LEU A 598 3.07 17.40 -13.94
C LEU A 598 4.19 16.80 -14.80
N ARG A 599 5.10 16.06 -14.18
CA ARG A 599 6.12 15.28 -14.90
C ARG A 599 5.60 13.88 -15.12
N VAL A 600 5.77 13.34 -16.32
CA VAL A 600 5.32 11.99 -16.70
C VAL A 600 6.53 11.19 -17.13
N GLN A 601 6.86 10.13 -16.38
CA GLN A 601 8.01 9.27 -16.64
C GLN A 601 7.61 7.82 -16.85
N PHE A 602 8.29 7.17 -17.78
CA PHE A 602 8.21 5.75 -18.09
C PHE A 602 9.60 5.14 -17.98
N MET A 603 9.75 4.11 -17.16
CA MET A 603 11.05 3.51 -16.83
C MET A 603 10.93 1.99 -16.69
N VAL A 604 12.06 1.30 -16.59
CA VAL A 604 12.12 -0.08 -16.12
C VAL A 604 12.60 -0.08 -14.66
N SER A 605 11.88 -0.78 -13.77
CA SER A 605 12.13 -0.83 -12.32
C SER A 605 12.05 -2.25 -11.75
N PRO A 606 13.06 -2.70 -10.98
CA PRO A 606 14.30 -1.99 -10.68
C PRO A 606 15.27 -2.01 -11.88
N TYR A 607 16.10 -0.98 -12.01
CA TYR A 607 17.03 -0.84 -13.16
C TYR A 607 18.17 -1.86 -13.16
N ASN A 608 18.45 -2.48 -12.00
CA ASN A 608 19.56 -3.41 -11.80
C ASN A 608 19.28 -4.83 -12.32
N ARG A 609 18.08 -5.10 -12.85
CA ARG A 609 17.74 -6.35 -13.55
C ARG A 609 17.90 -6.14 -15.04
N ASP A 610 18.98 -6.68 -15.58
CA ASP A 610 19.30 -6.55 -17.01
C ASP A 610 18.22 -7.13 -17.94
N ASP A 611 18.13 -6.58 -19.15
CA ASP A 611 17.44 -7.16 -20.30
C ASP A 611 15.91 -7.29 -20.22
N THR A 612 15.27 -6.56 -19.31
CA THR A 612 13.83 -6.30 -19.44
C THR A 612 13.61 -5.28 -20.53
N VAL A 613 12.65 -5.55 -21.42
CA VAL A 613 12.28 -4.65 -22.51
C VAL A 613 10.85 -4.15 -22.26
N PHE A 614 10.70 -2.84 -22.16
CA PHE A 614 9.44 -2.12 -22.08
C PHE A 614 9.25 -1.30 -23.36
N LEU A 615 8.25 -1.68 -24.14
CA LEU A 615 7.82 -0.99 -25.35
C LEU A 615 6.58 -0.16 -25.03
N LEU A 616 6.54 1.07 -25.54
CA LEU A 616 5.50 2.05 -25.27
C LEU A 616 5.04 2.71 -26.57
N ASP A 617 3.73 2.86 -26.74
CA ASP A 617 3.09 3.54 -27.85
C ASP A 617 1.75 4.17 -27.40
N ASP A 618 1.19 5.05 -28.21
CA ASP A 618 -0.12 5.69 -28.04
C ASP A 618 -0.38 6.24 -26.62
N VAL A 619 0.61 6.94 -26.08
CA VAL A 619 0.54 7.51 -24.72
C VAL A 619 -0.33 8.76 -24.72
N GLN A 620 -1.41 8.73 -23.96
CA GLN A 620 -2.37 9.83 -23.89
C GLN A 620 -2.69 10.15 -22.44
N LEU A 621 -2.71 11.45 -22.12
CA LEU A 621 -3.20 11.95 -20.84
C LEU A 621 -4.39 12.87 -21.10
N SER A 622 -5.46 12.65 -20.36
CA SER A 622 -6.75 13.34 -20.56
C SER A 622 -7.50 13.51 -19.24
N SER A 623 -8.51 14.38 -19.25
CA SER A 623 -9.50 14.49 -18.17
C SER A 623 -10.27 13.17 -18.00
N GLN A 624 -10.62 12.78 -16.77
CA GLN A 624 -11.41 11.57 -16.56
C GLN A 624 -12.79 11.65 -17.24
N GLN A 625 -13.25 10.57 -17.86
CA GLN A 625 -14.62 10.54 -18.39
C GLN A 625 -15.65 10.54 -17.26
N THR A 626 -16.66 11.39 -17.37
CA THR A 626 -17.82 11.34 -16.47
C THR A 626 -18.59 10.03 -16.65
N ILE A 627 -19.01 9.42 -15.55
CA ILE A 627 -19.80 8.18 -15.59
C ILE A 627 -21.15 8.44 -16.28
N GLY A 628 -21.83 9.55 -15.94
CA GLY A 628 -23.14 9.86 -16.52
C GLY A 628 -24.21 8.81 -16.18
N SER A 629 -25.15 8.59 -17.10
CA SER A 629 -26.19 7.57 -16.94
C SER A 629 -25.60 6.17 -17.15
N SER A 630 -25.66 5.33 -16.12
CA SER A 630 -25.09 3.98 -16.11
C SER A 630 -25.87 3.02 -15.23
N LEU A 631 -25.83 1.73 -15.55
CA LEU A 631 -26.17 0.67 -14.62
C LEU A 631 -25.07 0.57 -13.55
N LYS A 632 -25.43 0.59 -12.27
CA LYS A 632 -24.54 0.22 -11.17
C LYS A 632 -24.81 -1.25 -10.84
N PRO A 633 -24.03 -2.19 -11.36
CA PRO A 633 -24.31 -3.60 -11.18
C PRO A 633 -24.08 -4.01 -9.73
N ALA A 634 -24.81 -5.03 -9.29
CA ALA A 634 -24.56 -5.73 -8.04
C ALA A 634 -24.40 -7.22 -8.40
N TYR A 635 -23.26 -7.78 -8.03
CA TYR A 635 -22.93 -9.18 -8.27
C TYR A 635 -23.04 -9.99 -6.97
N ASP A 636 -23.07 -11.32 -7.10
CA ASP A 636 -22.88 -12.18 -5.93
C ASP A 636 -21.50 -11.91 -5.33
N LEU A 637 -21.45 -11.76 -4.01
CA LEU A 637 -20.24 -11.45 -3.27
C LEU A 637 -19.21 -12.58 -3.42
N LYS A 638 -19.63 -13.84 -3.38
CA LYS A 638 -18.72 -14.99 -3.47
C LYS A 638 -18.47 -15.33 -4.94
N VAL A 639 -17.21 -15.29 -5.36
CA VAL A 639 -16.85 -15.56 -6.76
C VAL A 639 -17.16 -17.01 -7.11
N TYR A 640 -16.80 -17.96 -6.25
CA TYR A 640 -17.03 -19.40 -6.48
C TYR A 640 -18.51 -19.81 -6.58
N ARG A 641 -19.47 -19.00 -6.07
CA ARG A 641 -20.92 -19.23 -6.24
C ARG A 641 -21.42 -18.83 -7.61
N THR A 642 -20.89 -17.72 -8.12
CA THR A 642 -21.22 -17.15 -9.42
C THR A 642 -19.92 -16.78 -10.12
N PRO A 643 -19.16 -17.76 -10.67
CA PRO A 643 -17.82 -17.51 -11.23
C PRO A 643 -17.89 -16.73 -12.54
N GLU A 644 -19.03 -16.79 -13.24
CA GLU A 644 -19.30 -16.05 -14.47
C GLU A 644 -20.52 -15.15 -14.29
N ASN A 645 -20.41 -13.89 -14.75
CA ASN A 645 -21.50 -12.93 -14.74
C ASN A 645 -21.96 -12.63 -16.16
N ILE A 646 -23.24 -12.83 -16.45
CA ILE A 646 -23.80 -12.76 -17.80
C ILE A 646 -24.75 -11.57 -17.92
N LEU A 647 -24.46 -10.68 -18.87
CA LEU A 647 -25.36 -9.64 -19.33
C LEU A 647 -26.10 -10.13 -20.59
N SER A 648 -27.39 -10.33 -20.47
CA SER A 648 -28.28 -10.75 -21.56
C SER A 648 -28.98 -9.55 -22.18
N LEU A 649 -28.88 -9.39 -23.49
CA LEU A 649 -29.47 -8.26 -24.23
C LEU A 649 -30.38 -8.75 -25.37
N THR A 650 -31.47 -8.03 -25.63
CA THR A 650 -32.23 -8.09 -26.88
C THR A 650 -32.45 -6.68 -27.41
N GLY A 651 -32.69 -6.50 -28.70
CA GLY A 651 -32.80 -5.17 -29.28
C GLY A 651 -32.77 -5.12 -30.79
N SER A 652 -32.27 -4.01 -31.32
CA SER A 652 -31.96 -3.85 -32.74
C SER A 652 -30.78 -2.90 -32.92
N GLY A 653 -29.86 -3.26 -33.81
CA GLY A 653 -28.71 -2.44 -34.20
C GLY A 653 -27.43 -2.78 -33.43
N ARG A 654 -26.32 -2.17 -33.86
CA ARG A 654 -24.99 -2.45 -33.31
C ARG A 654 -24.79 -1.74 -31.97
N ALA A 655 -24.42 -2.52 -30.96
CA ALA A 655 -24.19 -2.09 -29.58
C ALA A 655 -22.75 -2.38 -29.16
N THR A 656 -22.11 -1.43 -28.52
CA THR A 656 -20.83 -1.62 -27.82
C THR A 656 -21.08 -1.53 -26.32
N VAL A 657 -20.88 -2.63 -25.60
CA VAL A 657 -21.02 -2.66 -24.15
C VAL A 657 -19.73 -2.16 -23.51
N GLN A 658 -19.89 -1.24 -22.56
CA GLN A 658 -18.79 -0.56 -21.90
C GLN A 658 -18.88 -0.70 -20.39
N ALA A 659 -17.71 -0.76 -19.74
CA ALA A 659 -17.55 -0.66 -18.30
C ALA A 659 -16.72 0.58 -17.94
N HIS A 660 -17.13 1.35 -16.93
CA HIS A 660 -16.34 2.50 -16.46
C HIS A 660 -15.32 2.03 -15.42
N TYR A 661 -14.06 1.98 -15.82
CA TYR A 661 -12.97 1.46 -15.02
C TYR A 661 -11.70 2.30 -15.21
N ASN A 662 -10.97 2.56 -14.13
CA ASN A 662 -9.79 3.43 -14.09
C ASN A 662 -10.02 4.79 -14.78
N GLY A 663 -11.23 5.34 -14.63
CA GLY A 663 -11.56 6.67 -15.10
C GLY A 663 -11.96 6.81 -16.56
N ARG A 664 -12.32 5.70 -17.21
CA ARG A 664 -12.79 5.72 -18.58
C ARG A 664 -13.81 4.61 -18.83
N TRP A 665 -14.73 4.85 -19.75
CA TRP A 665 -15.54 3.82 -20.39
C TRP A 665 -14.68 2.99 -21.35
N GLN A 666 -14.49 1.72 -21.00
CA GLN A 666 -13.73 0.74 -21.76
C GLN A 666 -14.68 -0.22 -22.46
N ASP A 667 -14.45 -0.43 -23.74
CA ASP A 667 -15.22 -1.36 -24.57
C ASP A 667 -14.78 -2.78 -24.24
N PHE A 668 -15.73 -3.69 -24.02
CA PHE A 668 -15.40 -5.10 -23.79
C PHE A 668 -16.23 -6.07 -24.61
N ALA A 669 -17.33 -5.62 -25.22
CA ALA A 669 -18.09 -6.41 -26.18
C ALA A 669 -18.70 -5.51 -27.24
N THR A 670 -18.75 -5.98 -28.48
CA THR A 670 -19.54 -5.37 -29.56
C THR A 670 -20.45 -6.44 -30.15
N VAL A 671 -21.74 -6.16 -30.17
CA VAL A 671 -22.78 -7.13 -30.57
C VAL A 671 -23.79 -6.46 -31.51
N ASP A 672 -24.33 -7.22 -32.45
CA ASP A 672 -25.48 -6.81 -33.26
C ASP A 672 -26.75 -7.32 -32.58
N LEU A 673 -27.55 -6.40 -32.02
CA LEU A 673 -28.77 -6.77 -31.34
C LEU A 673 -29.88 -7.11 -32.33
N THR A 674 -30.64 -8.15 -32.00
CA THR A 674 -31.87 -8.56 -32.68
C THR A 674 -32.94 -8.88 -31.64
N ALA A 675 -34.11 -9.38 -32.08
CA ALA A 675 -35.12 -9.88 -31.15
C ALA A 675 -34.63 -11.11 -30.35
N GLU A 676 -33.56 -11.79 -30.81
CA GLU A 676 -32.95 -12.92 -30.14
C GLU A 676 -32.03 -12.45 -29.00
N ARG A 677 -31.99 -13.25 -27.93
CA ARG A 677 -31.16 -13.00 -26.76
C ARG A 677 -29.69 -13.25 -27.11
N VAL A 678 -28.85 -12.26 -26.82
CA VAL A 678 -27.38 -12.39 -26.81
C VAL A 678 -26.89 -12.34 -25.37
N ASP A 679 -26.03 -13.28 -25.01
CA ASP A 679 -25.40 -13.36 -23.70
C ASP A 679 -23.95 -12.90 -23.80
N ILE A 680 -23.58 -11.98 -22.91
CA ILE A 680 -22.26 -11.35 -22.88
C ILE A 680 -21.67 -11.60 -21.50
N VAL A 681 -20.53 -12.29 -21.47
CA VAL A 681 -19.78 -12.47 -20.23
C VAL A 681 -19.15 -11.14 -19.83
N ILE A 682 -19.36 -10.74 -18.59
CA ILE A 682 -18.74 -9.55 -18.00
C ILE A 682 -17.34 -9.95 -17.52
N PRO A 683 -16.26 -9.32 -18.03
CA PRO A 683 -14.92 -9.59 -17.55
C PRO A 683 -14.80 -9.37 -16.03
N GLU A 684 -14.21 -10.35 -15.32
CA GLU A 684 -14.14 -10.33 -13.85
C GLU A 684 -13.39 -9.11 -13.29
N ARG A 685 -12.48 -8.50 -14.06
CA ARG A 685 -11.84 -7.23 -13.68
C ARG A 685 -12.81 -6.08 -13.41
N PHE A 686 -14.05 -6.16 -13.92
CA PHE A 686 -15.10 -5.15 -13.75
C PHE A 686 -16.08 -5.46 -12.62
N THR A 687 -15.93 -6.60 -11.93
CA THR A 687 -16.94 -7.09 -10.98
C THR A 687 -16.65 -6.74 -9.52
N GLY A 688 -15.57 -5.99 -9.24
CA GLY A 688 -15.19 -5.59 -7.88
C GLY A 688 -14.19 -6.53 -7.22
N ARG A 689 -13.35 -7.19 -8.02
CA ARG A 689 -12.29 -8.10 -7.57
C ARG A 689 -11.14 -7.37 -6.90
N ASN A 690 -10.53 -8.00 -5.89
CA ASN A 690 -9.33 -7.52 -5.24
C ASN A 690 -8.07 -7.92 -6.04
N ILE A 691 -7.68 -7.11 -7.02
CA ILE A 691 -6.53 -7.39 -7.90
C ILE A 691 -5.31 -6.65 -7.36
N HIS A 692 -4.30 -7.39 -6.91
CA HIS A 692 -3.10 -6.81 -6.31
C HIS A 692 -1.83 -7.44 -6.89
N LEU A 693 -0.99 -6.61 -7.54
CA LEU A 693 0.19 -7.07 -8.26
C LEU A 693 1.25 -7.70 -7.36
N GLY A 694 1.42 -7.21 -6.12
CA GLY A 694 2.36 -7.78 -5.14
C GLY A 694 2.12 -9.28 -4.90
N TYR A 695 0.92 -9.64 -4.40
CA TYR A 695 0.56 -11.02 -4.10
C TYR A 695 0.60 -11.97 -5.29
N HIS A 696 0.36 -11.48 -6.50
CA HIS A 696 0.41 -12.32 -7.69
C HIS A 696 1.76 -13.03 -7.85
N GLU A 697 2.87 -12.34 -7.60
CA GLU A 697 4.20 -12.96 -7.66
C GLU A 697 4.39 -14.01 -6.57
N THR A 698 3.89 -13.74 -5.37
CA THR A 698 3.93 -14.68 -4.25
C THR A 698 3.19 -15.97 -4.60
N HIS A 699 1.98 -15.85 -5.17
CA HIS A 699 1.18 -17.01 -5.59
C HIS A 699 1.93 -17.91 -6.58
N VAL A 700 2.68 -17.34 -7.54
CA VAL A 700 3.49 -18.14 -8.48
C VAL A 700 4.60 -18.90 -7.74
N GLY A 701 5.28 -18.26 -6.80
CA GLY A 701 6.30 -18.90 -5.97
C GLY A 701 5.75 -20.03 -5.10
N GLU A 702 4.61 -19.80 -4.45
CA GLU A 702 3.93 -20.77 -3.59
C GLU A 702 3.43 -21.99 -4.38
N LEU A 703 2.86 -21.78 -5.56
CA LEU A 703 2.47 -22.86 -6.47
C LEU A 703 3.67 -23.71 -6.87
N MET A 704 4.80 -23.08 -7.18
CA MET A 704 6.02 -23.82 -7.50
C MET A 704 6.59 -24.59 -6.32
N ALA A 705 6.52 -24.04 -5.10
CA ALA A 705 6.93 -24.73 -3.88
C ALA A 705 6.06 -25.98 -3.64
N LEU A 706 4.74 -25.85 -3.81
CA LEU A 706 3.82 -26.98 -3.73
C LEU A 706 4.04 -27.99 -4.86
N TYR A 707 4.25 -27.55 -6.10
CA TYR A 707 4.53 -28.44 -7.24
C TYR A 707 5.79 -29.29 -7.01
N ARG A 708 6.87 -28.70 -6.51
CA ARG A 708 8.10 -29.44 -6.18
C ARG A 708 7.86 -30.50 -5.10
N ALA A 709 6.99 -30.22 -4.13
CA ALA A 709 6.61 -31.18 -3.10
C ALA A 709 5.62 -32.24 -3.59
N PHE A 710 4.75 -31.88 -4.54
CA PHE A 710 3.63 -32.70 -4.99
C PHE A 710 3.50 -32.71 -6.53
N PRO A 711 4.49 -33.24 -7.26
CA PRO A 711 4.51 -33.18 -8.72
C PRO A 711 3.37 -33.96 -9.40
N GLN A 712 2.68 -34.84 -8.65
CA GLN A 712 1.47 -35.52 -9.13
C GLN A 712 0.28 -34.56 -9.35
N HIS A 713 0.27 -33.40 -8.70
CA HIS A 713 -0.71 -32.33 -8.93
C HIS A 713 -0.20 -31.40 -10.03
N GLY A 714 -0.22 -31.90 -11.28
CA GLY A 714 0.33 -31.19 -12.44
C GLY A 714 -0.24 -29.79 -12.65
N TYR A 715 -1.50 -29.56 -12.24
CA TYR A 715 -2.15 -28.25 -12.31
C TYR A 715 -1.35 -27.15 -11.61
N LEU A 716 -0.61 -27.45 -10.52
CA LEU A 716 0.19 -26.45 -9.80
C LEU A 716 1.23 -25.80 -10.73
N LEU A 717 1.89 -26.60 -11.56
CA LEU A 717 2.84 -26.11 -12.56
C LEU A 717 2.10 -25.37 -13.69
N GLU A 718 0.95 -25.86 -14.13
CA GLU A 718 0.18 -25.24 -15.22
C GLU A 718 -0.29 -23.83 -14.86
N TYR A 719 -0.82 -23.63 -13.65
CA TYR A 719 -1.20 -22.30 -13.16
C TYR A 719 0.03 -21.42 -12.94
N ALA A 720 1.11 -21.93 -12.35
CA ALA A 720 2.36 -21.17 -12.21
C ALA A 720 2.90 -20.71 -13.58
N GLN A 721 2.86 -21.55 -14.61
CA GLN A 721 3.25 -21.22 -15.98
C GLN A 721 2.35 -20.17 -16.62
N ARG A 722 1.04 -20.23 -16.35
CA ARG A 722 0.06 -19.29 -16.87
C ARG A 722 0.20 -17.90 -16.25
N TRP A 723 0.55 -17.84 -14.97
CA TRP A 723 0.69 -16.62 -14.18
C TRP A 723 2.08 -15.99 -14.27
N ALA A 724 3.13 -16.79 -14.47
CA ALA A 724 4.52 -16.33 -14.59
C ALA A 724 4.76 -15.13 -15.54
N PRO A 725 4.06 -14.99 -16.69
CA PRO A 725 4.23 -13.83 -17.57
C PRO A 725 3.82 -12.50 -16.91
N MET A 726 3.12 -12.52 -15.79
CA MET A 726 2.77 -11.32 -15.01
C MET A 726 3.55 -11.24 -13.68
N ALA A 727 4.62 -12.04 -13.54
CA ALA A 727 5.47 -12.15 -12.36
C ALA A 727 6.98 -12.05 -12.73
N PRO A 728 7.56 -10.84 -12.83
CA PRO A 728 8.96 -10.61 -13.23
C PRO A 728 10.05 -11.18 -12.30
N SER A 729 9.70 -11.78 -11.16
CA SER A 729 10.58 -12.08 -10.03
C SER A 729 11.74 -13.06 -10.27
N VAL A 730 12.81 -12.95 -9.45
CA VAL A 730 13.94 -13.93 -9.33
C VAL A 730 13.61 -15.13 -8.46
N HIS A 731 12.63 -15.00 -7.57
CA HIS A 731 12.48 -15.94 -6.46
C HIS A 731 11.98 -17.31 -6.91
N HIS A 732 11.39 -17.40 -8.12
CA HIS A 732 10.94 -18.63 -8.71
C HIS A 732 11.35 -18.73 -10.17
N THR A 733 11.92 -19.87 -10.55
CA THR A 733 12.05 -20.24 -11.95
C THR A 733 10.88 -21.14 -12.32
N VAL A 734 10.04 -20.65 -13.23
CA VAL A 734 8.95 -21.45 -13.79
C VAL A 734 9.44 -22.06 -15.11
N PRO A 735 9.54 -23.39 -15.21
CA PRO A 735 9.87 -24.04 -16.48
C PRO A 735 8.88 -23.60 -17.55
N LYS A 736 9.37 -23.27 -18.76
CA LYS A 736 8.46 -23.00 -19.89
C LYS A 736 7.63 -24.24 -20.21
N PRO A 737 6.38 -24.10 -20.70
CA PRO A 737 5.59 -25.24 -21.17
C PRO A 737 6.40 -26.00 -22.22
N THR A 738 6.82 -27.23 -21.93
CA THR A 738 7.43 -28.09 -22.94
C THR A 738 6.32 -28.59 -23.84
N THR A 739 6.42 -28.35 -25.15
CA THR A 739 5.69 -29.14 -26.14
C THR A 739 6.16 -30.58 -26.06
N THR A 740 5.46 -31.38 -25.24
CA THR A 740 5.44 -32.86 -25.16
C THR A 740 6.49 -33.63 -24.33
N THR A 741 5.92 -34.61 -23.62
CA THR A 741 6.43 -35.87 -23.02
C THR A 741 7.17 -35.87 -21.68
N SER A 742 6.44 -36.41 -20.71
CA SER A 742 6.83 -37.08 -19.46
C SER A 742 8.26 -37.59 -19.37
N ARG A 743 8.96 -37.15 -18.32
CA ARG A 743 9.93 -37.99 -17.61
C ARG A 743 9.68 -37.90 -16.11
N VAL A 744 9.03 -38.94 -15.60
CA VAL A 744 8.98 -39.25 -14.16
C VAL A 744 10.38 -39.74 -13.78
N GLY A 745 11.14 -38.89 -13.08
CA GLY A 745 12.37 -39.27 -12.41
C GLY A 745 12.16 -39.18 -10.91
N THR A 746 11.90 -40.32 -10.27
CA THR A 746 11.88 -40.43 -8.80
C THR A 746 13.31 -40.37 -8.28
N SER A 747 13.69 -39.21 -7.73
CA SER A 747 14.89 -39.05 -6.90
C SER A 747 14.46 -39.02 -5.43
N THR A 748 14.98 -39.94 -4.64
CA THR A 748 14.92 -39.90 -3.18
C THR A 748 15.79 -38.75 -2.67
N MET A 749 15.19 -37.58 -2.48
CA MET A 749 15.83 -36.39 -1.91
C MET A 749 15.95 -36.50 -0.38
N SER A 750 17.17 -36.37 0.14
CA SER A 750 17.47 -36.26 1.57
C SER A 750 16.91 -34.95 2.15
N ILE A 751 16.67 -34.92 3.46
CA ILE A 751 16.17 -33.75 4.22
C ILE A 751 17.08 -32.52 4.00
N GLU A 752 18.38 -32.71 3.76
CA GLU A 752 19.34 -31.63 3.45
C GLU A 752 19.06 -30.99 2.07
N SER A 753 18.71 -31.77 1.04
CA SER A 753 18.55 -31.26 -0.34
C SER A 753 17.32 -30.36 -0.59
N VAL A 754 16.36 -30.33 0.34
CA VAL A 754 15.19 -29.42 0.27
C VAL A 754 15.50 -28.08 0.96
N ILE A 755 16.49 -28.09 1.86
CA ILE A 755 17.00 -26.89 2.51
C ILE A 755 18.10 -26.26 1.62
N ASP A 756 18.85 -27.07 0.85
CA ASP A 756 19.99 -26.64 0.03
C ASP A 756 19.63 -26.07 -1.35
N GLU A 757 18.57 -26.54 -2.02
CA GLU A 757 18.03 -25.80 -3.16
C GLU A 757 17.14 -24.68 -2.63
N ALA A 758 17.77 -23.60 -2.22
CA ALA A 758 17.15 -22.35 -1.77
C ALA A 758 16.09 -21.88 -2.78
N TYR A 759 14.85 -22.35 -2.60
CA TYR A 759 13.69 -21.50 -2.84
C TYR A 759 13.80 -20.39 -1.81
N GLU A 760 14.46 -19.30 -2.23
CA GLU A 760 14.35 -18.01 -1.57
C GLU A 760 12.86 -17.69 -1.52
N TYR A 761 12.20 -17.98 -0.40
CA TYR A 761 10.97 -17.27 -0.07
C TYR A 761 11.37 -15.80 -0.11
N PRO A 762 10.81 -14.98 -1.01
CA PRO A 762 10.82 -13.56 -0.75
C PRO A 762 10.15 -13.44 0.62
N LEU A 763 10.82 -12.80 1.55
CA LEU A 763 10.09 -12.26 2.67
C LEU A 763 9.13 -11.27 2.03
N VAL A 764 7.85 -11.60 1.99
CA VAL A 764 6.82 -10.70 1.54
C VAL A 764 6.33 -10.00 2.80
N ASP A 765 6.19 -8.69 2.79
CA ASP A 765 5.34 -8.03 3.77
C ASP A 765 3.92 -8.56 3.52
N GLN A 766 3.42 -9.35 4.46
CA GLN A 766 2.22 -10.16 4.23
C GLN A 766 0.94 -9.33 4.19
N PHE A 767 1.03 -8.03 4.46
CA PHE A 767 -0.08 -7.11 4.38
C PHE A 767 0.00 -6.13 3.20
N THR A 768 1.20 -5.90 2.66
CA THR A 768 1.40 -5.13 1.43
C THR A 768 1.67 -6.02 0.22
N GLY A 769 1.90 -7.31 0.41
CA GLY A 769 2.18 -8.29 -0.64
C GLY A 769 3.48 -8.04 -1.42
N LEU A 770 4.40 -7.21 -0.90
CA LEU A 770 5.66 -6.86 -1.58
C LEU A 770 6.85 -7.57 -0.93
N PRO A 771 7.82 -8.12 -1.69
CA PRO A 771 9.11 -8.51 -1.14
C PRO A 771 9.73 -7.37 -0.31
N TYR A 772 10.36 -7.64 0.85
CA TYR A 772 11.00 -6.57 1.66
C TYR A 772 12.08 -5.81 0.88
N GLU A 773 12.70 -6.43 -0.11
CA GLU A 773 13.64 -5.80 -1.05
C GLU A 773 12.92 -4.82 -2.00
N GLU A 774 11.64 -5.05 -2.34
CA GLU A 774 10.80 -4.10 -3.08
C GLU A 774 10.22 -3.00 -2.18
N LEU A 775 10.10 -3.23 -0.87
CA LEU A 775 9.80 -2.17 0.10
C LEU A 775 10.97 -1.19 0.27
N GLU A 776 12.21 -1.64 0.03
CA GLU A 776 13.40 -0.77 -0.10
C GLU A 776 13.42 -0.04 -1.45
N MET A 777 12.91 -0.66 -2.53
CA MET A 777 12.70 0.07 -3.79
C MET A 777 11.78 1.28 -3.58
N LEU A 778 10.71 1.19 -2.78
CA LEU A 778 9.87 2.37 -2.47
C LEU A 778 10.64 3.51 -1.76
N ASP A 779 11.71 3.21 -1.01
CA ASP A 779 12.60 4.22 -0.38
C ASP A 779 13.72 4.72 -1.32
N GLU A 780 14.17 3.90 -2.28
CA GLU A 780 15.02 4.36 -3.37
C GLU A 780 14.24 5.24 -4.38
N LEU A 781 12.94 5.01 -4.54
CA LEU A 781 12.02 5.71 -5.43
C LEU A 781 11.45 7.02 -4.85
N ALA A 782 11.58 7.22 -3.52
CA ALA A 782 11.26 8.48 -2.84
C ALA A 782 12.39 9.54 -2.95
N LYS A 783 13.56 9.16 -3.48
CA LYS A 783 14.67 10.09 -3.74
C LYS A 783 14.50 10.65 -5.15
N PRO A 784 14.43 11.99 -5.33
CA PRO A 784 14.44 12.56 -6.67
C PRO A 784 15.70 12.10 -7.41
N ALA A 785 15.53 11.74 -8.69
CA ALA A 785 16.66 11.51 -9.58
C ALA A 785 17.57 12.76 -9.53
N LYS A 786 18.83 12.58 -9.10
CA LYS A 786 19.84 13.63 -9.19
C LYS A 786 20.21 13.90 -10.64
#